data_AF-A0A1Q8XDS5-F1
#
_entry.id   AF-A0A1Q8XDS5-F1
#
_cell.length_a   1.000
_cell.length_b   1.000
_cell.length_c   1.000
_cell.angle_alpha   90.00
_cell.angle_beta   90.00
_cell.angle_gamma   90.00
#
_symmetry.space_group_name_H-M   'P 1'
#
loop_
_entity.id
_entity.type
_entity.pdbx_description
1 polymer ?
#
loop_
_entity_poly.entity_id
_entity_poly.type
_entity_poly.pdbx_seq_one_letter_code
_entity_poly.pdbx_strand_id
1 'polypeptide(L)'
;MLTVLPMQARAAINPKITVSDLSLTPSNAIGEENPSKTAIQSGDYLKLKFSWDASKAQAKGGDSFEIALPEQVRSKDKVTEPMMLNHDGVSTKVGECSVAERKITCTFNSELDKIVAQGFKDLRGNGTSLVVANGASDLPNLSIKANGVDTPVAVPGGKIGAYVEGPYKPEKVTKWASDLTADSDKIAWQLIFGPDQIKAALEENGQSLTVDGKTRSTIMFTDELGPGQKYVADKSRWTLETGTSEGKGASSVQLTDAAGTDQNTSAGDFDLDVTFNGDVAFVKVTGPFAPRSNYIVRYESTPNTDNGKVQPGVRYKNDATALGTSLRGSYAVHYASSFSINVEMKPGFGGFEITKLLTGTQTGKVPADTTFKVSVNYDLPGDAKASAYPGWKAPGTLNQEGTGGDLEMTLNIGAKTVFKEIFPTGTVLTFNEDPTNASATPEGVVWGKPAFMVNGQSASTATIADQELTPVTLSNSADAVPVDHGDFTITKALAGDGDFSNSTFLFTYSCTDSTTGFLMVKGGKTSEHSEEVQAGSTCTVTEVTDSAFRSGYTLTAPQPQTVAIAKDQTAEVTMTNTYTKAKGSFSVTNSVEGAEVGDKEFTFTYTCDNGQEGTLKAKANGPAVNGPELPVGTECTIQQDVDKAQVDGYTLKAPASQKVTIGEKVLDLKFAGMYASLNVPTPSAEATAKPSAEATAKPSAEPSAAPSAAPADKPAADASADPNAKPSAEASAKPSAEASADPADKPAADASADPNAKPSAEATAEPSAAPSAAPADKPAADANADPNAKPSAEASADPADKPAADATATPSAEVTTEPTATPTASASSDVSGDPNADVSGDPNAKPSADASSSTAAGDSSSSGAAQQVTPTSSAAPAPADGAPGGPAGGPLASTGVRIGLPLGIAVVAVMGGALLVSRRRA
;
A
#
# COMPACT_ATOMS: atom_id res chain seq x y z
N MET A 1 39.12 -12.77 -28.81
CA MET A 1 38.17 -13.10 -27.74
C MET A 1 37.11 -14.02 -28.33
N LEU A 2 36.69 -15.07 -27.65
CA LEU A 2 35.40 -15.69 -27.95
C LEU A 2 34.32 -14.83 -27.31
N THR A 3 33.34 -14.36 -28.08
CA THR A 3 32.15 -13.71 -27.54
C THR A 3 31.31 -14.80 -26.89
N VAL A 4 31.38 -14.91 -25.56
CA VAL A 4 30.50 -15.80 -24.81
C VAL A 4 29.09 -15.23 -24.91
N LEU A 5 28.28 -15.82 -25.79
CA LEU A 5 26.83 -15.57 -25.80
C LEU A 5 26.31 -15.80 -24.37
N PRO A 6 25.53 -14.86 -23.80
CA PRO A 6 24.96 -15.08 -22.48
C PRO A 6 24.13 -16.35 -22.51
N MET A 7 24.27 -17.21 -21.49
CA MET A 7 23.41 -18.37 -21.36
C MET A 7 21.96 -17.90 -21.33
N GLN A 8 21.19 -18.24 -22.36
CA GLN A 8 19.74 -18.12 -22.28
C GLN A 8 19.29 -18.89 -21.03
N ALA A 9 18.66 -18.19 -20.09
CA ALA A 9 18.03 -18.84 -18.96
C ALA A 9 17.06 -19.89 -19.53
N ARG A 10 17.27 -21.17 -19.16
CA ARG A 10 16.40 -22.24 -19.65
C ARG A 10 15.00 -21.98 -19.13
N ALA A 11 14.13 -21.55 -20.03
CA ALA A 11 12.75 -21.24 -19.70
C ALA A 11 12.09 -22.48 -19.08
N ALA A 12 11.47 -22.28 -17.91
CA ALA A 12 11.05 -23.37 -17.05
C ALA A 12 9.61 -23.75 -17.38
N ILE A 13 9.38 -25.00 -17.79
CA ILE A 13 8.03 -25.53 -17.93
C ILE A 13 7.34 -25.41 -16.57
N ASN A 14 6.33 -24.54 -16.46
CA ASN A 14 5.53 -24.38 -15.25
C ASN A 14 4.35 -25.36 -15.33
N PRO A 15 4.39 -26.50 -14.60
CA PRO A 15 3.38 -27.55 -14.73
C PRO A 15 2.00 -27.15 -14.17
N LYS A 16 1.88 -25.97 -13.55
CA LYS A 16 0.58 -25.41 -13.15
C LYS A 16 -0.15 -24.73 -14.31
N ILE A 17 0.54 -24.41 -15.42
CA ILE A 17 -0.13 -23.98 -16.64
C ILE A 17 -0.83 -25.20 -17.23
N THR A 18 -2.15 -25.12 -17.41
CA THR A 18 -2.93 -26.18 -18.03
C THR A 18 -3.05 -25.94 -19.53
N VAL A 19 -2.95 -27.00 -20.33
CA VAL A 19 -3.28 -27.00 -21.77
C VAL A 19 -4.43 -28.00 -21.95
N SER A 20 -5.47 -27.60 -22.67
CA SER A 20 -6.72 -28.36 -22.84
C SER A 20 -7.24 -28.30 -24.27
N ASP A 21 -8.37 -28.98 -24.53
CA ASP A 21 -9.14 -28.89 -25.78
C ASP A 21 -8.37 -29.29 -27.05
N LEU A 22 -7.29 -30.07 -26.84
CA LEU A 22 -6.42 -30.62 -27.86
C LEU A 22 -7.24 -31.45 -28.86
N SER A 23 -7.31 -30.96 -30.09
CA SER A 23 -8.16 -31.53 -31.15
C SER A 23 -7.52 -31.38 -32.52
N LEU A 24 -7.69 -32.39 -33.38
CA LEU A 24 -7.19 -32.40 -34.76
C LEU A 24 -8.38 -32.29 -35.73
N THR A 25 -8.38 -31.27 -36.58
CA THR A 25 -9.37 -31.09 -37.66
C THR A 25 -8.67 -31.22 -39.03
N PRO A 26 -9.25 -31.92 -40.03
CA PRO A 26 -8.66 -31.96 -41.37
C PRO A 26 -8.56 -30.55 -41.97
N SER A 27 -7.48 -30.27 -42.69
CA SER A 27 -7.17 -28.92 -43.19
C SER A 27 -6.47 -28.98 -44.55
N ASN A 28 -6.35 -27.85 -45.23
CA ASN A 28 -5.39 -27.69 -46.33
C ASN A 28 -4.09 -27.01 -45.85
N ALA A 29 -3.13 -26.83 -46.77
CA ALA A 29 -1.79 -26.33 -46.50
C ALA A 29 -1.70 -24.88 -46.02
N ILE A 30 -2.79 -24.11 -46.11
CA ILE A 30 -2.91 -22.71 -45.68
C ILE A 30 -3.82 -22.53 -44.45
N GLY A 31 -4.38 -23.64 -43.93
CA GLY A 31 -5.15 -23.64 -42.68
C GLY A 31 -6.67 -23.48 -42.81
N GLU A 32 -7.23 -23.60 -44.01
CA GLU A 32 -8.68 -23.73 -44.18
C GLU A 32 -9.11 -25.15 -43.78
N GLU A 33 -10.15 -25.26 -42.95
CA GLU A 33 -10.60 -26.52 -42.38
C GLU A 33 -11.61 -27.23 -43.29
N ASN A 34 -11.45 -28.55 -43.43
CA ASN A 34 -12.41 -29.42 -44.11
C ASN A 34 -12.89 -30.54 -43.16
N PRO A 35 -13.79 -30.26 -42.21
CA PRO A 35 -14.30 -31.25 -41.27
C PRO A 35 -15.09 -32.40 -41.93
N SER A 36 -15.43 -32.30 -43.22
CA SER A 36 -16.08 -33.40 -43.96
C SER A 36 -15.09 -34.50 -44.41
N LYS A 37 -13.78 -34.21 -44.45
CA LYS A 37 -12.76 -35.18 -44.84
C LYS A 37 -12.45 -36.13 -43.68
N THR A 38 -13.09 -37.30 -43.66
CA THR A 38 -12.82 -38.35 -42.66
C THR A 38 -11.64 -39.24 -43.03
N ALA A 39 -11.38 -39.50 -44.31
CA ALA A 39 -10.24 -40.30 -44.74
C ALA A 39 -8.94 -39.47 -44.73
N ILE A 40 -8.11 -39.65 -43.69
CA ILE A 40 -6.78 -39.03 -43.58
C ILE A 40 -5.71 -39.99 -44.12
N GLN A 41 -4.74 -39.46 -44.85
CA GLN A 41 -3.57 -40.18 -45.36
C GLN A 41 -2.26 -39.48 -44.94
N SER A 42 -1.16 -40.22 -44.91
CA SER A 42 0.18 -39.64 -44.78
C SER A 42 0.41 -38.56 -45.84
N GLY A 43 0.88 -37.39 -45.43
CA GLY A 43 0.99 -36.17 -46.24
C GLY A 43 -0.15 -35.17 -46.07
N ASP A 44 -1.30 -35.56 -45.50
CA ASP A 44 -2.41 -34.64 -45.24
C ASP A 44 -2.08 -33.60 -44.16
N TYR A 45 -2.69 -32.42 -44.29
CA TYR A 45 -2.66 -31.38 -43.26
C TYR A 45 -3.82 -31.57 -42.27
N LEU A 46 -3.49 -31.41 -40.99
CA LEU A 46 -4.42 -31.36 -39.87
C LEU A 46 -4.16 -30.04 -39.13
N LYS A 47 -5.21 -29.32 -38.73
CA LYS A 47 -5.08 -28.23 -37.76
C LYS A 47 -5.25 -28.80 -36.37
N LEU A 48 -4.17 -28.76 -35.58
CA LEU A 48 -4.21 -28.89 -34.14
C LEU A 48 -4.79 -27.60 -33.55
N LYS A 49 -5.77 -27.72 -32.66
CA LYS A 49 -6.30 -26.62 -31.83
C LYS A 49 -6.05 -26.95 -30.36
N PHE A 50 -5.83 -25.93 -29.53
CA PHE A 50 -5.69 -26.07 -28.08
C PHE A 50 -6.12 -24.79 -27.35
N SER A 51 -6.58 -24.95 -26.11
CA SER A 51 -6.68 -23.88 -25.13
C SER A 51 -5.49 -23.96 -24.16
N TRP A 52 -5.16 -22.86 -23.51
CA TRP A 52 -4.19 -22.84 -22.43
C TRP A 52 -4.63 -21.86 -21.33
N ASP A 53 -4.39 -22.19 -20.06
CA ASP A 53 -4.78 -21.36 -18.93
C ASP A 53 -3.69 -21.39 -17.85
N ALA A 54 -3.23 -20.19 -17.47
CA ALA A 54 -2.18 -19.92 -16.50
C ALA A 54 -2.72 -19.11 -15.29
N SER A 55 -4.03 -18.89 -15.18
CA SER A 55 -4.66 -18.08 -14.12
C SER A 55 -4.34 -18.57 -12.71
N LYS A 56 -4.13 -19.88 -12.55
CA LYS A 56 -3.76 -20.55 -11.28
C LYS A 56 -2.26 -20.88 -11.19
N ALA A 57 -1.48 -20.53 -12.22
CA ALA A 57 -0.06 -20.89 -12.30
C ALA A 57 0.87 -19.92 -11.58
N GLN A 58 0.42 -18.67 -11.34
CA GLN A 58 1.27 -17.54 -10.95
C GLN A 58 2.43 -17.36 -11.94
N ALA A 59 2.10 -17.43 -13.24
CA ALA A 59 3.07 -17.35 -14.33
C ALA A 59 3.71 -15.96 -14.41
N LYS A 60 4.98 -15.94 -14.82
CA LYS A 60 5.89 -14.80 -14.79
C LYS A 60 6.90 -14.86 -15.94
N GLY A 61 7.72 -13.82 -16.11
CA GLY A 61 8.82 -13.82 -17.07
C GLY A 61 9.76 -15.03 -16.91
N GLY A 62 9.94 -15.79 -17.99
CA GLY A 62 10.76 -17.01 -18.03
C GLY A 62 10.02 -18.33 -17.75
N ASP A 63 8.75 -18.29 -17.36
CA ASP A 63 7.90 -19.49 -17.30
C ASP A 63 7.43 -19.89 -18.71
N SER A 64 7.25 -21.20 -18.93
CA SER A 64 6.81 -21.78 -20.20
C SER A 64 5.71 -22.83 -20.07
N PHE A 65 4.99 -23.07 -21.18
CA PHE A 65 4.25 -24.31 -21.41
C PHE A 65 4.66 -24.96 -22.75
N GLU A 66 4.38 -26.25 -22.88
CA GLU A 66 4.88 -27.11 -23.96
C GLU A 66 3.82 -28.07 -24.50
N ILE A 67 3.81 -28.27 -25.82
CA ILE A 67 3.02 -29.30 -26.52
C ILE A 67 3.97 -30.10 -27.42
N ALA A 68 4.18 -31.38 -27.11
CA ALA A 68 5.03 -32.28 -27.89
C ALA A 68 4.20 -33.29 -28.71
N LEU A 69 4.58 -33.46 -29.97
CA LEU A 69 3.83 -34.19 -30.99
C LEU A 69 4.35 -35.64 -31.14
N PRO A 70 3.48 -36.66 -31.19
CA PRO A 70 3.86 -38.07 -31.41
C PRO A 70 4.20 -38.35 -32.88
N GLU A 71 4.99 -39.39 -33.15
CA GLU A 71 5.70 -39.61 -34.43
C GLU A 71 4.83 -39.52 -35.70
N GLN A 72 3.55 -39.89 -35.59
CA GLN A 72 2.54 -39.93 -36.65
C GLN A 72 2.12 -38.53 -37.16
N VAL A 73 2.52 -37.46 -36.47
CA VAL A 73 2.34 -36.06 -36.93
C VAL A 73 3.61 -35.24 -36.67
N ARG A 74 3.79 -34.16 -37.43
CA ARG A 74 4.84 -33.15 -37.22
C ARG A 74 4.34 -31.75 -37.58
N SER A 75 4.89 -30.70 -36.99
CA SER A 75 4.61 -29.31 -37.39
C SER A 75 4.88 -29.11 -38.89
N LYS A 76 4.04 -28.31 -39.57
CA LYS A 76 4.24 -27.94 -40.98
C LYS A 76 5.53 -27.14 -41.16
N ASP A 77 5.74 -26.14 -40.31
CA ASP A 77 6.86 -25.18 -40.38
C ASP A 77 7.69 -25.18 -39.10
N LYS A 78 8.81 -24.46 -39.14
CA LYS A 78 9.66 -24.11 -37.99
C LYS A 78 9.63 -22.59 -37.84
N VAL A 79 8.88 -22.07 -36.87
CA VAL A 79 8.58 -20.63 -36.72
C VAL A 79 8.66 -20.19 -35.27
N THR A 80 8.83 -18.88 -35.06
CA THR A 80 8.66 -18.24 -33.74
C THR A 80 7.60 -17.15 -33.87
N GLU A 81 6.50 -17.29 -33.13
CA GLU A 81 5.36 -16.36 -33.16
C GLU A 81 5.30 -15.58 -31.82
N PRO A 82 5.15 -14.24 -31.83
CA PRO A 82 5.06 -13.47 -30.60
C PRO A 82 3.70 -13.69 -29.89
N MET A 83 3.74 -13.86 -28.57
CA MET A 83 2.54 -13.84 -27.73
C MET A 83 2.16 -12.38 -27.47
N MET A 84 1.10 -11.91 -28.14
CA MET A 84 0.63 -10.52 -28.09
C MET A 84 -0.63 -10.40 -27.22
N LEU A 85 -0.63 -9.42 -26.31
CA LEU A 85 -1.75 -9.04 -25.45
C LEU A 85 -2.08 -7.56 -25.69
N ASN A 86 -3.36 -7.22 -25.88
CA ASN A 86 -3.77 -5.81 -25.99
C ASN A 86 -3.93 -5.20 -24.58
N HIS A 87 -3.17 -4.16 -24.28
CA HIS A 87 -3.10 -3.52 -22.97
C HIS A 87 -2.90 -2.00 -23.10
N ASP A 88 -3.64 -1.18 -22.35
CA ASP A 88 -3.71 0.30 -22.52
C ASP A 88 -3.94 0.75 -23.99
N GLY A 89 -4.66 -0.06 -24.77
CA GLY A 89 -4.89 0.15 -26.21
C GLY A 89 -3.70 -0.19 -27.12
N VAL A 90 -2.61 -0.72 -26.57
CA VAL A 90 -1.36 -1.07 -27.26
C VAL A 90 -1.19 -2.59 -27.31
N SER A 91 -0.92 -3.13 -28.50
CA SER A 91 -0.57 -4.55 -28.67
C SER A 91 0.85 -4.80 -28.12
N THR A 92 0.91 -5.41 -26.94
CA THR A 92 2.13 -5.60 -26.15
C THR A 92 2.61 -7.05 -26.22
N LYS A 93 3.90 -7.24 -26.49
CA LYS A 93 4.51 -8.58 -26.59
C LYS A 93 4.85 -9.11 -25.20
N VAL A 94 4.05 -10.04 -24.68
CA VAL A 94 4.21 -10.66 -23.35
C VAL A 94 4.96 -12.00 -23.38
N GLY A 95 5.38 -12.46 -24.57
CA GLY A 95 6.21 -13.66 -24.73
C GLY A 95 6.39 -14.08 -26.18
N GLU A 96 6.82 -15.33 -26.40
CA GLU A 96 6.98 -15.97 -27.71
C GLU A 96 6.67 -17.47 -27.66
N CYS A 97 6.15 -18.02 -28.75
CA CYS A 97 6.04 -19.45 -29.01
C CYS A 97 7.02 -19.88 -30.09
N SER A 98 7.97 -20.76 -29.75
CA SER A 98 8.81 -21.43 -30.72
C SER A 98 8.16 -22.76 -31.14
N VAL A 99 7.88 -22.89 -32.43
CA VAL A 99 7.35 -24.09 -33.07
C VAL A 99 8.52 -24.83 -33.72
N ALA A 100 8.93 -25.93 -33.10
CA ALA A 100 9.80 -26.93 -33.71
C ALA A 100 8.97 -28.08 -34.29
N GLU A 101 9.62 -28.92 -35.10
CA GLU A 101 9.01 -30.02 -35.87
C GLU A 101 8.15 -31.00 -35.05
N ARG A 102 8.49 -31.20 -33.78
CA ARG A 102 7.83 -32.17 -32.90
C ARG A 102 7.42 -31.56 -31.54
N LYS A 103 7.53 -30.24 -31.39
CA LYS A 103 7.47 -29.54 -30.09
C LYS A 103 7.15 -28.07 -30.28
N ILE A 104 6.09 -27.61 -29.63
CA ILE A 104 5.73 -26.19 -29.49
C ILE A 104 6.09 -25.80 -28.05
N THR A 105 6.77 -24.67 -27.85
CA THR A 105 7.12 -24.16 -26.52
C THR A 105 6.88 -22.67 -26.45
N CYS A 106 5.92 -22.28 -25.62
CA CYS A 106 5.49 -20.91 -25.41
C CYS A 106 6.04 -20.39 -24.08
N THR A 107 6.69 -19.24 -24.09
CA THR A 107 7.47 -18.69 -22.96
C THR A 107 7.14 -17.22 -22.75
N PHE A 108 6.82 -16.84 -21.51
CA PHE A 108 6.52 -15.47 -21.14
C PHE A 108 7.79 -14.63 -20.92
N ASN A 109 7.69 -13.32 -21.11
CA ASN A 109 8.77 -12.36 -20.88
C ASN A 109 8.44 -11.40 -19.71
N SER A 110 9.36 -10.48 -19.41
CA SER A 110 9.22 -9.52 -18.30
C SER A 110 8.15 -8.44 -18.48
N GLU A 111 7.50 -8.32 -19.64
CA GLU A 111 6.36 -7.43 -19.80
C GLU A 111 5.09 -8.01 -19.17
N LEU A 112 4.98 -9.35 -19.09
CA LEU A 112 3.92 -10.01 -18.32
C LEU A 112 3.97 -9.59 -16.84
N ASP A 113 5.17 -9.57 -16.25
CA ASP A 113 5.37 -9.25 -14.84
C ASP A 113 4.86 -7.83 -14.49
N LYS A 114 5.05 -6.87 -15.40
CA LYS A 114 4.52 -5.50 -15.26
C LYS A 114 2.99 -5.49 -15.32
N ILE A 115 2.40 -6.17 -16.30
CA ILE A 115 0.94 -6.19 -16.50
C ILE A 115 0.26 -6.90 -15.30
N VAL A 116 0.85 -7.98 -14.78
CA VAL A 116 0.42 -8.61 -13.52
C VAL A 116 0.56 -7.66 -12.32
N ALA A 117 1.66 -6.90 -12.23
CA ALA A 117 1.83 -5.87 -11.19
C ALA A 117 0.84 -4.70 -11.30
N GLN A 118 0.19 -4.51 -12.46
CA GLN A 118 -0.92 -3.59 -12.70
C GLN A 118 -2.30 -4.22 -12.39
N GLY A 119 -2.35 -5.30 -11.61
CA GLY A 119 -3.60 -5.92 -11.15
C GLY A 119 -4.29 -6.83 -12.18
N PHE A 120 -3.64 -7.13 -13.30
CA PHE A 120 -4.19 -8.06 -14.29
C PHE A 120 -3.95 -9.51 -13.90
N LYS A 121 -5.02 -10.30 -13.99
CA LYS A 121 -5.09 -11.71 -13.64
C LYS A 121 -5.65 -12.50 -14.83
N ASP A 122 -6.12 -13.73 -14.57
CA ASP A 122 -6.88 -14.52 -15.54
C ASP A 122 -6.11 -14.89 -16.83
N LEU A 123 -4.78 -14.85 -16.81
CA LEU A 123 -3.89 -15.12 -17.94
C LEU A 123 -4.22 -16.48 -18.58
N ARG A 124 -4.69 -16.45 -19.82
CA ARG A 124 -5.12 -17.63 -20.59
C ARG A 124 -5.09 -17.33 -22.08
N GLY A 125 -5.45 -18.31 -22.89
CA GLY A 125 -5.68 -18.09 -24.31
C GLY A 125 -6.02 -19.36 -25.07
N ASN A 126 -5.87 -19.27 -26.39
CA ASN A 126 -6.04 -20.37 -27.33
C ASN A 126 -4.95 -20.29 -28.40
N GLY A 127 -4.72 -21.39 -29.10
CA GLY A 127 -3.79 -21.43 -30.22
C GLY A 127 -4.14 -22.51 -31.23
N THR A 128 -3.58 -22.37 -32.43
CA THR A 128 -3.70 -23.36 -33.50
C THR A 128 -2.36 -23.61 -34.17
N SER A 129 -2.16 -24.83 -34.68
CA SER A 129 -0.96 -25.22 -35.41
C SER A 129 -1.31 -26.17 -36.55
N LEU A 130 -0.80 -25.94 -37.76
CA LEU A 130 -0.89 -26.91 -38.84
C LEU A 130 0.19 -27.97 -38.67
N VAL A 131 -0.24 -29.22 -38.57
CA VAL A 131 0.60 -30.40 -38.54
C VAL A 131 0.37 -31.25 -39.79
N VAL A 132 1.38 -31.98 -40.22
CA VAL A 132 1.34 -32.91 -41.36
C VAL A 132 1.29 -34.33 -40.83
N ALA A 133 0.38 -35.14 -41.36
CA ALA A 133 0.32 -36.59 -41.13
C ALA A 133 1.61 -37.25 -41.65
N ASN A 134 2.34 -37.91 -40.75
CA ASN A 134 3.73 -38.29 -40.94
C ASN A 134 3.89 -39.82 -40.78
N GLY A 135 3.50 -40.55 -41.83
CA GLY A 135 3.41 -42.01 -41.83
C GLY A 135 1.98 -42.52 -41.60
N ALA A 136 1.75 -43.79 -41.94
CA ALA A 136 0.48 -44.47 -41.67
C ALA A 136 0.39 -44.94 -40.22
N SER A 137 -0.81 -44.99 -39.66
CA SER A 137 -1.08 -45.43 -38.29
C SER A 137 -2.55 -45.83 -38.13
N ASP A 138 -2.81 -47.08 -37.73
CA ASP A 138 -4.16 -47.55 -37.37
C ASP A 138 -4.59 -47.16 -35.92
N LEU A 139 -3.90 -46.21 -35.28
CA LEU A 139 -4.29 -45.68 -33.97
C LEU A 139 -5.47 -44.69 -34.09
N PRO A 140 -6.59 -44.89 -33.35
CA PRO A 140 -7.73 -43.97 -33.38
C PRO A 140 -7.51 -42.69 -32.55
N ASN A 141 -6.51 -42.69 -31.68
CA ASN A 141 -6.07 -41.51 -30.92
C ASN A 141 -4.56 -41.42 -30.94
N LEU A 142 -4.02 -40.21 -31.07
CA LEU A 142 -2.59 -39.92 -30.92
C LEU A 142 -2.32 -39.37 -29.52
N SER A 143 -1.21 -39.77 -28.88
CA SER A 143 -0.83 -39.24 -27.57
C SER A 143 -0.04 -37.94 -27.72
N ILE A 144 -0.72 -36.79 -27.62
CA ILE A 144 -0.06 -35.47 -27.63
C ILE A 144 0.31 -35.12 -26.19
N LYS A 145 1.58 -34.80 -25.94
CA LYS A 145 2.07 -34.52 -24.58
C LYS A 145 2.00 -33.03 -24.26
N ALA A 146 1.12 -32.64 -23.36
CA ALA A 146 0.98 -31.29 -22.85
C ALA A 146 1.70 -31.15 -21.50
N ASN A 147 2.70 -30.28 -21.40
CA ASN A 147 3.59 -30.16 -20.22
C ASN A 147 4.12 -31.53 -19.71
N GLY A 148 4.36 -32.47 -20.65
CA GLY A 148 4.80 -33.84 -20.38
C GLY A 148 3.68 -34.86 -20.14
N VAL A 149 2.44 -34.44 -19.92
CA VAL A 149 1.27 -35.30 -19.67
C VAL A 149 0.69 -35.79 -21.00
N ASP A 150 0.64 -37.12 -21.17
CA ASP A 150 0.00 -37.79 -22.31
C ASP A 150 -1.51 -37.49 -22.38
N THR A 151 -1.93 -36.81 -23.44
CA THR A 151 -3.35 -36.49 -23.72
C THR A 151 -3.79 -37.21 -25.00
N PRO A 152 -4.81 -38.07 -24.96
CA PRO A 152 -5.32 -38.77 -26.15
C PRO A 152 -6.13 -37.81 -27.02
N VAL A 153 -5.72 -37.65 -28.28
CA VAL A 153 -6.36 -36.76 -29.27
C VAL A 153 -6.86 -37.59 -30.44
N ALA A 154 -8.17 -37.54 -30.71
CA ALA A 154 -8.80 -38.35 -31.74
C ALA A 154 -8.27 -38.03 -33.15
N VAL A 155 -8.01 -39.08 -33.94
CA VAL A 155 -7.69 -38.97 -35.37
C VAL A 155 -9.00 -38.87 -36.16
N PRO A 156 -9.18 -37.89 -37.07
CA PRO A 156 -10.34 -37.86 -37.96
C PRO A 156 -10.45 -39.16 -38.77
N GLY A 157 -11.63 -39.78 -38.75
CA GLY A 157 -11.85 -41.11 -39.36
C GLY A 157 -11.21 -42.30 -38.62
N GLY A 158 -10.57 -42.07 -37.47
CA GLY A 158 -10.04 -43.12 -36.59
C GLY A 158 -8.74 -43.78 -37.05
N LYS A 159 -8.08 -43.28 -38.11
CA LYS A 159 -6.71 -43.66 -38.49
C LYS A 159 -6.09 -42.77 -39.55
N ILE A 160 -4.77 -42.87 -39.72
CA ILE A 160 -4.01 -42.29 -40.83
C ILE A 160 -3.64 -43.41 -41.82
N GLY A 161 -4.20 -43.37 -43.02
CA GLY A 161 -3.86 -44.31 -44.09
C GLY A 161 -2.47 -44.06 -44.71
N ALA A 162 -1.96 -45.04 -45.45
CA ALA A 162 -0.85 -44.81 -46.36
C ALA A 162 -1.26 -43.80 -47.45
N TYR A 163 -0.29 -43.04 -47.95
CA TYR A 163 -0.48 -42.25 -49.17
C TYR A 163 -0.73 -43.21 -50.35
N VAL A 164 -1.76 -42.93 -51.14
CA VAL A 164 -2.10 -43.69 -52.35
C VAL A 164 -2.30 -42.68 -53.46
N GLU A 165 -1.41 -42.70 -54.45
CA GLU A 165 -1.50 -41.82 -55.61
C GLU A 165 -2.72 -42.18 -56.47
N GLY A 166 -3.36 -41.16 -57.05
CA GLY A 166 -4.64 -41.33 -57.75
C GLY A 166 -4.54 -42.17 -59.04
N PRO A 167 -5.62 -42.84 -59.45
CA PRO A 167 -5.68 -43.52 -60.74
C PRO A 167 -5.56 -42.53 -61.89
N TYR A 168 -5.16 -43.01 -63.08
CA TYR A 168 -5.05 -42.19 -64.27
C TYR A 168 -6.36 -41.45 -64.59
N LYS A 169 -6.22 -40.14 -64.82
CA LYS A 169 -7.24 -39.23 -65.34
C LYS A 169 -6.59 -38.47 -66.51
N PRO A 170 -7.23 -38.34 -67.68
CA PRO A 170 -6.68 -37.57 -68.79
C PRO A 170 -6.62 -36.07 -68.46
N GLU A 171 -5.42 -35.50 -68.44
CA GLU A 171 -5.20 -34.06 -68.20
C GLU A 171 -5.17 -33.27 -69.53
N LYS A 172 -5.46 -31.97 -69.48
CA LYS A 172 -5.41 -31.09 -70.66
C LYS A 172 -4.08 -30.33 -70.69
N VAL A 173 -4.09 -29.13 -70.09
CA VAL A 173 -2.93 -28.32 -69.72
C VAL A 173 -3.25 -27.86 -68.31
N THR A 174 -2.54 -28.40 -67.33
CA THR A 174 -2.85 -28.25 -65.89
C THR A 174 -1.61 -27.72 -65.20
N LYS A 175 -1.79 -26.70 -64.34
CA LYS A 175 -0.73 -26.11 -63.52
C LYS A 175 -0.92 -26.51 -62.06
N TRP A 176 0.19 -26.70 -61.36
CA TRP A 176 0.24 -26.97 -59.92
C TRP A 176 1.56 -26.43 -59.35
N ALA A 177 1.58 -26.14 -58.05
CA ALA A 177 2.79 -25.82 -57.29
C ALA A 177 2.81 -26.58 -55.97
N SER A 178 4.01 -26.90 -55.48
CA SER A 178 4.18 -27.44 -54.13
C SER A 178 3.73 -26.45 -53.08
N ASP A 179 3.15 -26.97 -51.99
CA ASP A 179 2.76 -26.19 -50.82
C ASP A 179 3.98 -25.47 -50.21
N LEU A 180 3.80 -24.19 -49.88
CA LEU A 180 4.86 -23.34 -49.36
C LEU A 180 5.00 -23.43 -47.84
N THR A 181 6.21 -23.20 -47.37
CA THR A 181 6.61 -23.13 -45.95
C THR A 181 7.30 -21.79 -45.64
N ALA A 182 7.38 -21.43 -44.36
CA ALA A 182 8.09 -20.23 -43.89
C ALA A 182 9.55 -20.15 -44.36
N ASP A 183 10.18 -21.32 -44.59
CA ASP A 183 11.57 -21.44 -45.03
C ASP A 183 11.75 -21.56 -46.56
N SER A 184 10.67 -21.62 -47.34
CA SER A 184 10.75 -21.84 -48.79
C SER A 184 11.48 -20.70 -49.51
N ASP A 185 12.66 -21.00 -50.06
CA ASP A 185 13.47 -20.15 -50.94
C ASP A 185 13.13 -20.32 -52.43
N LYS A 186 12.20 -21.22 -52.73
CA LYS A 186 11.77 -21.62 -54.07
C LYS A 186 10.29 -21.96 -54.11
N ILE A 187 9.71 -21.89 -55.30
CA ILE A 187 8.37 -22.39 -55.61
C ILE A 187 8.56 -23.45 -56.71
N ALA A 188 8.31 -24.71 -56.38
CA ALA A 188 8.40 -25.82 -57.33
C ALA A 188 7.09 -25.95 -58.11
N TRP A 189 7.15 -25.79 -59.42
CA TRP A 189 6.01 -25.83 -60.33
C TRP A 189 5.94 -27.15 -61.10
N GLN A 190 4.72 -27.55 -61.46
CA GLN A 190 4.43 -28.62 -62.40
C GLN A 190 3.53 -28.10 -63.52
N LEU A 191 3.98 -28.27 -64.77
CA LEU A 191 3.15 -28.17 -65.97
C LEU A 191 2.79 -29.60 -66.42
N ILE A 192 1.55 -30.01 -66.21
CA ILE A 192 1.04 -31.35 -66.49
C ILE A 192 0.20 -31.31 -67.77
N PHE A 193 0.38 -32.25 -68.69
CA PHE A 193 -0.40 -32.32 -69.92
C PHE A 193 -0.69 -33.74 -70.41
N GLY A 194 -1.83 -33.91 -71.09
CA GLY A 194 -2.18 -35.11 -71.85
C GLY A 194 -2.00 -34.88 -73.35
N PRO A 195 -1.20 -35.69 -74.06
CA PRO A 195 -0.90 -35.47 -75.48
C PRO A 195 -2.10 -35.78 -76.37
N ASP A 196 -2.99 -36.71 -75.99
CA ASP A 196 -4.26 -36.95 -76.70
C ASP A 196 -5.19 -35.71 -76.65
N GLN A 197 -5.18 -34.99 -75.53
CA GLN A 197 -6.03 -33.82 -75.30
C GLN A 197 -5.48 -32.61 -76.05
N ILE A 198 -4.16 -32.45 -76.09
CA ILE A 198 -3.49 -31.45 -76.93
C ILE A 198 -3.68 -31.78 -78.41
N LYS A 199 -3.55 -33.05 -78.82
CA LYS A 199 -3.82 -33.50 -80.20
C LYS A 199 -5.20 -33.07 -80.67
N ALA A 200 -6.26 -33.39 -79.91
CA ALA A 200 -7.63 -33.02 -80.29
C ALA A 200 -7.79 -31.50 -80.46
N ALA A 201 -7.23 -30.70 -79.55
CA ALA A 201 -7.30 -29.23 -79.63
C ALA A 201 -6.40 -28.61 -80.72
N LEU A 202 -5.39 -29.34 -81.22
CA LEU A 202 -4.62 -28.96 -82.42
C LEU A 202 -5.38 -29.31 -83.70
N GLU A 203 -6.03 -30.48 -83.74
CA GLU A 203 -6.86 -30.92 -84.87
C GLU A 203 -8.09 -30.02 -85.07
N GLU A 204 -8.70 -29.51 -84.01
CA GLU A 204 -9.72 -28.43 -84.04
C GLU A 204 -9.24 -27.17 -84.77
N ASN A 205 -7.93 -26.88 -84.75
CA ASN A 205 -7.31 -25.72 -85.37
C ASN A 205 -6.60 -26.05 -86.71
N GLY A 206 -6.87 -27.23 -87.30
CA GLY A 206 -6.30 -27.67 -88.57
C GLY A 206 -4.81 -28.05 -88.52
N GLN A 207 -4.25 -28.23 -87.32
CA GLN A 207 -2.91 -28.76 -87.10
C GLN A 207 -2.99 -30.28 -86.83
N SER A 208 -1.86 -30.96 -86.67
CA SER A 208 -1.85 -32.41 -86.39
C SER A 208 -0.70 -32.80 -85.46
N LEU A 209 -0.93 -33.83 -84.65
CA LEU A 209 0.02 -34.37 -83.67
C LEU A 209 -0.07 -35.90 -83.66
N THR A 210 1.06 -36.60 -83.66
CA THR A 210 1.08 -38.06 -83.57
C THR A 210 1.32 -38.50 -82.13
N VAL A 211 0.41 -39.34 -81.62
CA VAL A 211 0.40 -39.84 -80.23
C VAL A 211 0.19 -41.35 -80.28
N ASP A 212 1.27 -42.07 -80.56
CA ASP A 212 1.31 -43.51 -80.85
C ASP A 212 2.38 -44.26 -80.02
N GLY A 213 3.12 -43.55 -79.16
CA GLY A 213 4.26 -44.06 -78.39
C GLY A 213 5.50 -44.41 -79.22
N LYS A 214 5.63 -43.91 -80.46
CA LYS A 214 6.71 -44.27 -81.39
C LYS A 214 7.22 -43.11 -82.25
N THR A 215 6.32 -42.29 -82.76
CA THR A 215 6.59 -41.20 -83.69
C THR A 215 6.94 -39.94 -82.91
N ARG A 216 8.17 -39.44 -83.05
CA ARG A 216 8.59 -38.20 -82.39
C ARG A 216 7.76 -37.02 -82.91
N SER A 217 6.96 -36.43 -82.03
CA SER A 217 6.16 -35.23 -82.29
C SER A 217 6.59 -34.10 -81.36
N THR A 218 6.33 -32.84 -81.72
CA THR A 218 6.65 -31.66 -80.89
C THR A 218 5.36 -31.05 -80.32
N ILE A 219 5.38 -30.70 -79.04
CA ILE A 219 4.39 -29.83 -78.38
C ILE A 219 5.13 -28.61 -77.84
N MET A 220 4.52 -27.43 -77.92
CA MET A 220 5.10 -26.18 -77.42
C MET A 220 4.13 -25.47 -76.48
N PHE A 221 4.68 -24.83 -75.44
CA PHE A 221 3.94 -24.06 -74.45
C PHE A 221 4.59 -22.70 -74.24
N THR A 222 3.77 -21.71 -73.84
CA THR A 222 4.25 -20.54 -73.10
C THR A 222 3.89 -20.72 -71.63
N ASP A 223 4.87 -20.51 -70.77
CA ASP A 223 4.79 -20.46 -69.32
C ASP A 223 4.94 -18.99 -68.89
N GLU A 224 4.15 -18.49 -67.94
CA GLU A 224 4.15 -17.07 -67.57
C GLU A 224 4.03 -16.90 -66.04
N LEU A 225 5.09 -16.35 -65.42
CA LEU A 225 5.10 -16.04 -63.99
C LEU A 225 4.30 -14.77 -63.72
N GLY A 226 3.37 -14.87 -62.77
CA GLY A 226 2.88 -13.70 -62.04
C GLY A 226 3.95 -13.12 -61.12
N PRO A 227 3.80 -11.85 -60.69
CA PRO A 227 4.83 -11.10 -59.96
C PRO A 227 5.21 -11.70 -58.59
N GLY A 228 6.34 -11.26 -58.06
CA GLY A 228 6.90 -11.69 -56.76
C GLY A 228 7.99 -12.77 -56.87
N GLN A 229 8.30 -13.23 -58.07
CA GLN A 229 9.15 -14.39 -58.34
C GLN A 229 9.87 -14.25 -59.68
N LYS A 230 10.87 -15.09 -59.93
CA LYS A 230 11.66 -15.17 -61.18
C LYS A 230 12.06 -16.62 -61.47
N TYR A 231 12.23 -17.01 -62.73
CA TYR A 231 12.69 -18.36 -63.08
C TYR A 231 14.08 -18.67 -62.53
N VAL A 232 14.32 -19.93 -62.15
CA VAL A 232 15.68 -20.45 -62.01
C VAL A 232 16.25 -20.67 -63.42
N ALA A 233 17.31 -19.92 -63.76
CA ALA A 233 17.90 -19.90 -65.11
C ALA A 233 18.74 -21.14 -65.46
N ASP A 234 19.04 -22.00 -64.48
CA ASP A 234 19.70 -23.28 -64.68
C ASP A 234 18.75 -24.26 -65.37
N LYS A 235 19.02 -24.56 -66.65
CA LYS A 235 18.23 -25.48 -67.46
C LYS A 235 18.18 -26.91 -66.91
N SER A 236 19.15 -27.35 -66.11
CA SER A 236 19.11 -28.70 -65.50
C SER A 236 18.00 -28.85 -64.45
N ARG A 237 17.45 -27.73 -63.95
CA ARG A 237 16.29 -27.70 -63.04
C ARG A 237 14.96 -27.89 -63.77
N TRP A 238 14.95 -27.84 -65.10
CA TRP A 238 13.78 -28.12 -65.93
C TRP A 238 13.83 -29.57 -66.41
N THR A 239 12.96 -30.42 -65.89
CA THR A 239 12.92 -31.86 -66.20
C THR A 239 11.60 -32.24 -66.86
N LEU A 240 11.64 -33.23 -67.76
CA LEU A 240 10.46 -33.88 -68.31
C LEU A 240 10.31 -35.25 -67.66
N GLU A 241 9.12 -35.58 -67.16
CA GLU A 241 8.81 -36.87 -66.52
C GLU A 241 7.52 -37.50 -67.07
N THR A 242 7.42 -38.83 -66.93
CA THR A 242 6.15 -39.54 -67.12
C THR A 242 5.17 -39.20 -65.99
N GLY A 243 3.93 -38.86 -66.34
CA GLY A 243 2.82 -38.80 -65.38
C GLY A 243 2.06 -40.12 -65.27
N THR A 244 0.87 -40.06 -64.67
CA THR A 244 -0.06 -41.20 -64.62
C THR A 244 -0.47 -41.68 -66.01
N SER A 245 -0.72 -42.98 -66.18
CA SER A 245 -1.17 -43.57 -67.46
C SER A 245 -2.12 -44.75 -67.23
N GLU A 246 -3.02 -45.00 -68.18
CA GLU A 246 -4.06 -46.02 -68.04
C GLU A 246 -3.46 -47.43 -67.90
N GLY A 247 -3.98 -48.21 -66.94
CA GLY A 247 -3.58 -49.59 -66.72
C GLY A 247 -2.19 -49.80 -66.08
N LYS A 248 -1.46 -48.73 -65.76
CA LYS A 248 -0.21 -48.79 -65.00
C LYS A 248 -0.41 -48.28 -63.57
N GLY A 249 0.47 -48.71 -62.65
CA GLY A 249 0.64 -48.02 -61.38
C GLY A 249 1.17 -46.60 -61.61
N ALA A 250 0.85 -45.67 -60.72
CA ALA A 250 1.40 -44.32 -60.78
C ALA A 250 2.91 -44.35 -60.43
N SER A 251 3.71 -43.69 -61.25
CA SER A 251 5.15 -43.55 -61.06
C SER A 251 5.69 -42.38 -61.88
N SER A 252 6.26 -41.39 -61.22
CA SER A 252 7.00 -40.31 -61.88
C SER A 252 8.41 -40.78 -62.23
N VAL A 253 8.78 -40.78 -63.52
CA VAL A 253 10.11 -41.18 -63.99
C VAL A 253 10.66 -40.11 -64.94
N GLN A 254 11.83 -39.57 -64.65
CA GLN A 254 12.48 -38.59 -65.49
C GLN A 254 12.90 -39.21 -66.84
N LEU A 255 12.58 -38.48 -67.91
CA LEU A 255 12.88 -38.84 -69.30
C LEU A 255 14.13 -38.11 -69.77
N THR A 256 14.15 -36.79 -69.59
CA THR A 256 15.23 -35.89 -70.05
C THR A 256 15.25 -34.61 -69.20
N ASP A 257 16.20 -33.70 -69.46
CA ASP A 257 16.27 -32.36 -68.88
C ASP A 257 16.61 -31.30 -69.95
N ALA A 258 16.31 -30.03 -69.66
CA ALA A 258 16.52 -28.95 -70.62
C ALA A 258 18.01 -28.57 -70.81
N ALA A 259 18.94 -29.22 -70.10
CA ALA A 259 20.36 -29.14 -70.41
C ALA A 259 20.77 -30.09 -71.55
N GLY A 260 19.86 -30.98 -71.99
CA GLY A 260 20.06 -31.89 -73.11
C GLY A 260 20.55 -33.28 -72.72
N THR A 261 20.22 -33.75 -71.49
CA THR A 261 20.63 -35.07 -71.02
C THR A 261 19.44 -36.04 -70.93
N ASP A 262 19.42 -37.05 -71.79
CA ASP A 262 18.44 -38.14 -71.70
C ASP A 262 18.75 -39.05 -70.52
N GLN A 263 17.82 -39.09 -69.56
CA GLN A 263 17.92 -39.87 -68.33
C GLN A 263 17.26 -41.25 -68.45
N ASN A 264 16.29 -41.41 -69.37
CA ASN A 264 15.61 -42.70 -69.60
C ASN A 264 15.29 -42.96 -71.08
N THR A 265 16.33 -43.31 -71.85
CA THR A 265 16.22 -43.73 -73.26
C THR A 265 15.36 -44.98 -73.49
N SER A 266 15.04 -45.77 -72.45
CA SER A 266 14.18 -46.96 -72.58
C SER A 266 12.69 -46.61 -72.78
N ALA A 267 12.30 -45.39 -72.44
CA ALA A 267 10.96 -44.85 -72.70
C ALA A 267 10.83 -44.24 -74.11
N GLY A 268 11.96 -43.96 -74.79
CA GLY A 268 12.02 -43.29 -76.08
C GLY A 268 12.99 -42.11 -76.08
N ASP A 269 13.11 -41.48 -77.25
CA ASP A 269 13.97 -40.31 -77.53
C ASP A 269 13.17 -39.01 -77.27
N PHE A 270 13.48 -38.31 -76.18
CA PHE A 270 12.73 -37.15 -75.68
C PHE A 270 13.64 -35.93 -75.50
N ASP A 271 13.42 -34.85 -76.26
CA ASP A 271 14.06 -33.55 -76.03
C ASP A 271 13.15 -32.64 -75.19
N LEU A 272 13.77 -31.87 -74.29
CA LEU A 272 13.19 -30.69 -73.65
C LEU A 272 14.07 -29.47 -73.98
N ASP A 273 13.47 -28.38 -74.46
CA ASP A 273 14.15 -27.08 -74.54
C ASP A 273 13.28 -25.98 -73.92
N VAL A 274 13.95 -24.99 -73.33
CA VAL A 274 13.35 -23.87 -72.60
C VAL A 274 14.11 -22.61 -72.95
N THR A 275 13.42 -21.53 -73.31
CA THR A 275 14.01 -20.20 -73.51
C THR A 275 13.24 -19.15 -72.74
N PHE A 276 13.94 -18.18 -72.16
CA PHE A 276 13.37 -17.18 -71.25
C PHE A 276 13.32 -15.79 -71.91
N ASN A 277 12.21 -15.09 -71.74
CA ASN A 277 12.00 -13.71 -72.17
C ASN A 277 11.32 -12.92 -71.04
N GLY A 278 12.11 -12.49 -70.05
CA GLY A 278 11.59 -11.96 -68.80
C GLY A 278 10.82 -13.03 -68.02
N ASP A 279 9.60 -12.71 -67.62
CA ASP A 279 8.72 -13.58 -66.83
C ASP A 279 7.99 -14.64 -67.68
N VAL A 280 8.22 -14.68 -69.01
CA VAL A 280 7.70 -15.70 -69.92
C VAL A 280 8.80 -16.70 -70.30
N ALA A 281 8.52 -18.00 -70.17
CA ALA A 281 9.35 -19.07 -70.73
C ALA A 281 8.63 -19.77 -71.89
N PHE A 282 9.33 -19.99 -73.01
CA PHE A 282 8.87 -20.85 -74.10
C PHE A 282 9.42 -22.26 -73.89
N VAL A 283 8.54 -23.22 -73.69
CA VAL A 283 8.87 -24.63 -73.40
C VAL A 283 8.53 -25.48 -74.61
N LYS A 284 9.50 -26.24 -75.13
CA LYS A 284 9.36 -27.14 -76.27
C LYS A 284 9.65 -28.56 -75.81
N VAL A 285 8.68 -29.46 -75.96
CA VAL A 285 8.80 -30.88 -75.63
C VAL A 285 8.70 -31.70 -76.92
N THR A 286 9.67 -32.55 -77.21
CA THR A 286 9.70 -33.35 -78.47
C THR A 286 9.96 -34.82 -78.19
N GLY A 287 9.03 -35.72 -78.52
CA GLY A 287 9.27 -37.15 -78.31
C GLY A 287 8.10 -38.06 -78.73
N PRO A 288 8.27 -39.39 -78.55
CA PRO A 288 7.27 -40.40 -78.90
C PRO A 288 6.16 -40.45 -77.85
N PHE A 289 5.27 -39.46 -77.85
CA PHE A 289 4.18 -39.37 -76.88
C PHE A 289 3.26 -40.59 -76.92
N ALA A 290 3.11 -41.27 -75.79
CA ALA A 290 2.22 -42.43 -75.65
C ALA A 290 0.76 -41.98 -75.44
N PRO A 291 -0.22 -42.68 -76.06
CA PRO A 291 -1.63 -42.43 -75.77
C PRO A 291 -2.00 -42.82 -74.33
N ARG A 292 -3.12 -42.28 -73.84
CA ARG A 292 -3.69 -42.51 -72.50
C ARG A 292 -2.68 -42.36 -71.36
N SER A 293 -1.78 -41.40 -71.51
CA SER A 293 -0.67 -41.11 -70.60
C SER A 293 -0.56 -39.61 -70.40
N ASN A 294 -0.26 -39.17 -69.17
CA ASN A 294 0.09 -37.78 -68.89
C ASN A 294 1.62 -37.62 -68.88
N TYR A 295 2.09 -36.38 -69.07
CA TYR A 295 3.49 -35.98 -68.95
C TYR A 295 3.59 -34.75 -68.04
N ILE A 296 4.73 -34.58 -67.37
CA ILE A 296 4.97 -33.52 -66.39
C ILE A 296 6.28 -32.82 -66.74
N VAL A 297 6.25 -31.49 -66.90
CA VAL A 297 7.45 -30.65 -66.86
C VAL A 297 7.56 -30.07 -65.45
N ARG A 298 8.65 -30.41 -64.73
CA ARG A 298 8.95 -29.86 -63.40
C ARG A 298 10.03 -28.79 -63.51
N TYR A 299 9.91 -27.74 -62.71
CA TYR A 299 10.86 -26.63 -62.66
C TYR A 299 10.65 -25.76 -61.41
N GLU A 300 11.49 -24.75 -61.24
CA GLU A 300 11.51 -23.88 -60.05
C GLU A 300 11.48 -22.40 -60.44
N SER A 301 10.73 -21.61 -59.69
CA SER A 301 10.96 -20.16 -59.55
C SER A 301 11.54 -19.85 -58.16
N THR A 302 12.18 -18.69 -58.02
CA THR A 302 12.65 -18.15 -56.74
C THR A 302 11.88 -16.87 -56.42
N PRO A 303 11.51 -16.60 -55.15
CA PRO A 303 10.98 -15.31 -54.73
C PRO A 303 11.95 -14.16 -55.08
N ASN A 304 11.39 -12.97 -55.31
CA ASN A 304 12.16 -11.76 -55.59
C ASN A 304 12.36 -10.84 -54.37
N THR A 305 12.11 -11.35 -53.17
CA THR A 305 12.29 -10.69 -51.87
C THR A 305 13.77 -10.52 -51.51
N ASP A 306 14.09 -9.54 -50.65
CA ASP A 306 15.47 -9.24 -50.23
C ASP A 306 16.18 -10.41 -49.53
N ASN A 307 15.41 -11.28 -48.85
CA ASN A 307 15.90 -12.48 -48.17
C ASN A 307 15.81 -13.76 -49.03
N GLY A 308 15.30 -13.67 -50.26
CA GLY A 308 15.09 -14.81 -51.16
C GLY A 308 13.99 -15.80 -50.76
N LYS A 309 13.27 -15.58 -49.66
CA LYS A 309 12.21 -16.47 -49.16
C LYS A 309 10.80 -15.99 -49.52
N VAL A 310 9.84 -16.92 -49.53
CA VAL A 310 8.43 -16.60 -49.72
C VAL A 310 7.92 -15.68 -48.61
N GLN A 311 7.11 -14.69 -48.99
CA GLN A 311 6.53 -13.73 -48.05
C GLN A 311 5.11 -14.16 -47.66
N PRO A 312 4.73 -14.15 -46.37
CA PRO A 312 3.36 -14.40 -45.94
C PRO A 312 2.35 -13.50 -46.67
N GLY A 313 1.26 -14.09 -47.15
CA GLY A 313 0.19 -13.39 -47.87
C GLY A 313 0.50 -13.03 -49.33
N VAL A 314 1.75 -13.18 -49.82
CA VAL A 314 2.06 -12.95 -51.24
C VAL A 314 1.60 -14.14 -52.09
N ARG A 315 0.84 -13.83 -53.14
CA ARG A 315 0.23 -14.81 -54.05
C ARG A 315 1.07 -14.99 -55.31
N TYR A 316 1.85 -16.06 -55.35
CA TYR A 316 2.62 -16.48 -56.51
C TYR A 316 1.69 -17.20 -57.51
N LYS A 317 1.48 -16.61 -58.67
CA LYS A 317 0.63 -17.15 -59.76
C LYS A 317 1.52 -17.62 -60.91
N ASN A 318 1.13 -18.67 -61.61
CA ASN A 318 1.80 -19.09 -62.85
C ASN A 318 0.78 -19.70 -63.81
N ASP A 319 0.86 -19.30 -65.08
CA ASP A 319 -0.03 -19.70 -66.16
C ASP A 319 0.74 -20.50 -67.21
N ALA A 320 0.05 -21.35 -67.97
CA ALA A 320 0.60 -22.02 -69.13
C ALA A 320 -0.44 -22.11 -70.25
N THR A 321 -0.01 -21.96 -71.50
CA THR A 321 -0.83 -22.15 -72.70
C THR A 321 -0.14 -23.11 -73.65
N ALA A 322 -0.83 -24.14 -74.17
CA ALA A 322 -0.32 -24.95 -75.27
C ALA A 322 -0.51 -24.21 -76.60
N LEU A 323 0.60 -23.90 -77.28
CA LEU A 323 0.60 -23.13 -78.53
C LEU A 323 -0.10 -23.90 -79.64
N GLY A 324 -0.81 -23.17 -80.52
CA GLY A 324 -1.70 -23.76 -81.52
C GLY A 324 -3.07 -24.18 -80.99
N THR A 325 -3.35 -24.01 -79.69
CA THR A 325 -4.62 -24.41 -79.07
C THR A 325 -5.21 -23.30 -78.18
N SER A 326 -6.45 -23.51 -77.72
CA SER A 326 -7.09 -22.72 -76.65
C SER A 326 -6.79 -23.22 -75.23
N LEU A 327 -6.01 -24.31 -75.08
CA LEU A 327 -5.81 -24.99 -73.80
C LEU A 327 -4.87 -24.21 -72.88
N ARG A 328 -5.36 -23.92 -71.67
CA ARG A 328 -4.62 -23.20 -70.63
C ARG A 328 -4.73 -23.87 -69.27
N GLY A 329 -3.63 -23.87 -68.53
CA GLY A 329 -3.57 -24.17 -67.10
C GLY A 329 -3.18 -22.91 -66.34
N SER A 330 -3.74 -22.72 -65.14
CA SER A 330 -3.37 -21.61 -64.25
C SER A 330 -3.42 -22.10 -62.81
N TYR A 331 -2.43 -21.75 -62.01
CA TYR A 331 -2.39 -22.07 -60.59
C TYR A 331 -1.79 -20.92 -59.80
N ALA A 332 -2.16 -20.81 -58.52
CA ALA A 332 -1.57 -19.83 -57.63
C ALA A 332 -1.47 -20.37 -56.21
N VAL A 333 -0.30 -20.20 -55.61
CA VAL A 333 0.02 -20.63 -54.24
C VAL A 333 0.44 -19.41 -53.42
N HIS A 334 0.25 -19.46 -52.11
CA HIS A 334 0.73 -18.46 -51.16
C HIS A 334 1.12 -19.14 -49.86
N TYR A 335 1.98 -18.49 -49.07
CA TYR A 335 2.24 -18.91 -47.70
C TYR A 335 1.30 -18.15 -46.74
N ALA A 336 0.72 -18.86 -45.78
CA ALA A 336 -0.04 -18.33 -44.65
C ALA A 336 0.56 -18.92 -43.37
N SER A 337 0.60 -18.16 -42.27
CA SER A 337 1.24 -18.65 -41.04
C SER A 337 0.54 -19.91 -40.53
N SER A 338 1.33 -20.95 -40.29
CA SER A 338 0.84 -22.24 -39.81
C SER A 338 0.67 -22.32 -38.30
N PHE A 339 0.99 -21.24 -37.57
CA PHE A 339 0.76 -21.16 -36.14
C PHE A 339 0.08 -19.84 -35.79
N SER A 340 -0.80 -19.89 -34.79
CA SER A 340 -1.38 -18.72 -34.16
C SER A 340 -1.55 -18.95 -32.67
N ILE A 341 -1.42 -17.89 -31.88
CA ILE A 341 -1.73 -17.88 -30.46
C ILE A 341 -2.36 -16.55 -30.06
N ASN A 342 -3.38 -16.64 -29.21
CA ASN A 342 -4.07 -15.52 -28.58
C ASN A 342 -3.69 -15.48 -27.09
N VAL A 343 -3.62 -14.26 -26.52
CA VAL A 343 -3.39 -14.04 -25.09
C VAL A 343 -4.50 -13.14 -24.55
N GLU A 344 -5.13 -13.58 -23.47
CA GLU A 344 -6.15 -12.84 -22.73
C GLU A 344 -5.74 -12.72 -21.26
N MET A 345 -5.92 -11.52 -20.71
CA MET A 345 -5.89 -11.24 -19.27
C MET A 345 -7.12 -10.39 -18.94
N LYS A 346 -7.50 -10.32 -17.66
CA LYS A 346 -8.58 -9.45 -17.18
C LYS A 346 -8.11 -8.70 -15.95
N PRO A 347 -8.46 -7.41 -15.78
CA PRO A 347 -8.19 -6.70 -14.55
C PRO A 347 -8.96 -7.34 -13.38
N GLY A 348 -8.29 -7.50 -12.24
CA GLY A 348 -8.93 -7.74 -10.96
C GLY A 348 -9.55 -6.46 -10.40
N PHE A 349 -10.59 -6.59 -9.58
CA PHE A 349 -11.25 -5.45 -8.94
C PHE A 349 -11.70 -5.80 -7.53
N GLY A 350 -11.60 -4.83 -6.62
CA GLY A 350 -12.11 -4.93 -5.26
C GLY A 350 -12.65 -3.59 -4.76
N GLY A 351 -12.97 -3.51 -3.47
CA GLY A 351 -13.44 -2.29 -2.83
C GLY A 351 -13.01 -2.18 -1.38
N PHE A 352 -13.60 -1.23 -0.66
CA PHE A 352 -13.39 -1.07 0.77
C PHE A 352 -14.70 -0.78 1.50
N GLU A 353 -14.70 -1.06 2.80
CA GLU A 353 -15.79 -0.70 3.71
C GLU A 353 -15.21 0.06 4.91
N ILE A 354 -15.79 1.22 5.24
CA ILE A 354 -15.27 2.10 6.28
C ILE A 354 -16.32 2.30 7.38
N THR A 355 -15.89 2.14 8.64
CA THR A 355 -16.73 2.34 9.83
C THR A 355 -16.27 3.58 10.59
N LYS A 356 -17.16 4.56 10.78
CA LYS A 356 -16.87 5.74 11.59
C LYS A 356 -17.17 5.45 13.06
N LEU A 357 -16.16 5.54 13.92
CA LEU A 357 -16.30 5.41 15.38
C LEU A 357 -16.05 6.73 16.11
N LEU A 358 -16.43 6.75 17.37
CA LEU A 358 -16.22 7.87 18.30
C LEU A 358 -15.72 7.36 19.65
N THR A 359 -14.75 8.06 20.23
CA THR A 359 -14.16 7.83 21.55
C THR A 359 -14.13 9.13 22.35
N GLY A 360 -13.62 9.11 23.58
CA GLY A 360 -13.45 10.33 24.40
C GLY A 360 -14.58 10.58 25.39
N THR A 361 -14.33 11.54 26.28
CA THR A 361 -15.13 11.83 27.47
C THR A 361 -16.46 12.54 27.19
N GLN A 362 -16.58 13.23 26.05
CA GLN A 362 -17.74 14.05 25.69
C GLN A 362 -18.63 13.43 24.60
N THR A 363 -18.41 12.18 24.22
CA THR A 363 -19.18 11.43 23.20
C THR A 363 -20.70 11.58 23.37
N GLY A 364 -21.21 11.56 24.61
CA GLY A 364 -22.63 11.73 24.93
C GLY A 364 -23.24 13.11 24.61
N LYS A 365 -22.43 14.12 24.24
CA LYS A 365 -22.90 15.43 23.75
C LYS A 365 -23.05 15.47 22.22
N VAL A 366 -22.50 14.51 21.49
CA VAL A 366 -22.43 14.55 20.01
C VAL A 366 -23.74 14.02 19.40
N PRO A 367 -24.41 14.78 18.53
CA PRO A 367 -25.61 14.31 17.83
C PRO A 367 -25.36 13.04 17.02
N ALA A 368 -26.28 12.07 17.07
CA ALA A 368 -26.15 10.79 16.38
C ALA A 368 -26.18 10.89 14.84
N ASP A 369 -26.64 12.02 14.32
CA ASP A 369 -26.64 12.41 12.90
C ASP A 369 -25.45 13.30 12.52
N THR A 370 -24.48 13.51 13.41
CA THR A 370 -23.21 14.17 13.07
C THR A 370 -22.45 13.34 12.03
N THR A 371 -21.99 14.01 10.99
CA THR A 371 -21.26 13.41 9.87
C THR A 371 -19.89 14.03 9.70
N PHE A 372 -18.96 13.27 9.09
CA PHE A 372 -17.59 13.68 8.82
C PHE A 372 -17.27 13.54 7.33
N LYS A 373 -16.45 14.46 6.80
CA LYS A 373 -15.91 14.44 5.43
C LYS A 373 -14.56 13.75 5.42
N VAL A 374 -14.48 12.60 4.75
CA VAL A 374 -13.25 11.83 4.56
C VAL A 374 -12.79 11.99 3.11
N SER A 375 -11.58 12.47 2.91
CA SER A 375 -10.90 12.49 1.62
C SER A 375 -10.14 11.17 1.42
N VAL A 376 -10.33 10.52 0.27
CA VAL A 376 -9.57 9.32 -0.12
C VAL A 376 -8.80 9.64 -1.40
N ASN A 377 -7.48 9.71 -1.29
CA ASN A 377 -6.58 9.73 -2.43
C ASN A 377 -6.30 8.29 -2.85
N TYR A 378 -6.13 8.03 -4.14
CA TYR A 378 -5.83 6.69 -4.64
C TYR A 378 -4.81 6.69 -5.76
N ASP A 379 -3.89 5.73 -5.71
CA ASP A 379 -2.85 5.49 -6.72
C ASP A 379 -3.09 4.13 -7.38
N LEU A 380 -3.12 4.08 -8.71
CA LEU A 380 -3.32 2.86 -9.48
C LEU A 380 -2.07 1.98 -9.45
N PRO A 381 -2.23 0.63 -9.51
CA PRO A 381 -1.12 -0.29 -9.36
C PRO A 381 -0.12 -0.17 -10.52
N GLY A 382 1.18 -0.27 -10.21
CA GLY A 382 2.26 -0.45 -11.20
C GLY A 382 2.35 0.63 -12.29
N ASP A 383 2.11 1.90 -11.94
CA ASP A 383 2.06 3.05 -12.87
C ASP A 383 0.98 2.94 -13.96
N ALA A 384 -0.04 2.08 -13.77
CA ALA A 384 -1.16 1.95 -14.70
C ALA A 384 -1.99 3.23 -14.78
N LYS A 385 -2.54 3.50 -15.97
CA LYS A 385 -3.48 4.60 -16.20
C LYS A 385 -4.92 4.10 -16.18
N ALA A 386 -5.87 4.99 -15.89
CA ALA A 386 -7.30 4.69 -15.97
C ALA A 386 -7.73 4.16 -17.36
N SER A 387 -7.03 4.55 -18.44
CA SER A 387 -7.23 4.04 -19.80
C SER A 387 -6.91 2.55 -19.97
N ALA A 388 -6.06 1.97 -19.11
CA ALA A 388 -5.71 0.56 -19.13
C ALA A 388 -6.88 -0.36 -18.69
N TYR A 389 -7.97 0.19 -18.13
CA TYR A 389 -9.08 -0.57 -17.55
C TYR A 389 -10.39 -0.37 -18.36
N PRO A 390 -10.60 -1.07 -19.50
CA PRO A 390 -11.81 -0.94 -20.31
C PRO A 390 -13.11 -1.08 -19.53
N GLY A 391 -13.98 -0.06 -19.61
CA GLY A 391 -15.28 -0.03 -18.95
C GLY A 391 -15.25 0.30 -17.45
N TRP A 392 -14.06 0.43 -16.83
CA TRP A 392 -13.94 1.02 -15.51
C TRP A 392 -14.22 2.53 -15.57
N LYS A 393 -14.86 3.06 -14.53
CA LYS A 393 -15.02 4.50 -14.33
C LYS A 393 -14.30 4.87 -13.05
N ALA A 394 -13.29 5.73 -13.19
CA ALA A 394 -12.53 6.25 -12.06
C ALA A 394 -13.44 7.00 -11.06
N PRO A 395 -13.36 6.70 -9.74
CA PRO A 395 -14.04 7.45 -8.71
C PRO A 395 -13.53 8.89 -8.56
N GLY A 396 -14.42 9.83 -8.27
CA GLY A 396 -14.05 11.23 -8.00
C GLY A 396 -13.35 11.94 -9.17
N THR A 397 -12.22 12.57 -8.89
CA THR A 397 -11.38 13.33 -9.82
C THR A 397 -10.10 12.54 -10.12
N LEU A 398 -9.69 12.42 -11.39
CA LEU A 398 -8.37 11.87 -11.75
C LEU A 398 -7.29 12.95 -11.70
N ASN A 399 -6.05 12.54 -11.40
CA ASN A 399 -4.85 13.35 -11.59
C ASN A 399 -4.55 13.59 -13.09
N GLN A 400 -3.59 14.48 -13.40
CA GLN A 400 -3.29 14.86 -14.79
C GLN A 400 -2.65 13.72 -15.59
N GLU A 401 -1.97 12.83 -14.88
CA GLU A 401 -1.23 11.67 -15.39
C GLU A 401 -2.16 10.50 -15.74
N GLY A 402 -3.38 10.49 -15.17
CA GLY A 402 -4.36 9.41 -15.24
C GLY A 402 -4.02 8.19 -14.37
N THR A 403 -3.00 8.27 -13.51
CA THR A 403 -2.45 7.19 -12.67
C THR A 403 -3.08 7.11 -11.27
N GLY A 404 -3.98 8.03 -10.92
CA GLY A 404 -4.56 8.12 -9.59
C GLY A 404 -5.59 9.22 -9.51
N GLY A 405 -6.09 9.50 -8.31
CA GLY A 405 -7.14 10.51 -8.11
C GLY A 405 -7.49 10.81 -6.66
N ASP A 406 -8.51 11.63 -6.50
CA ASP A 406 -9.11 12.03 -5.22
C ASP A 406 -10.63 11.87 -5.24
N LEU A 407 -11.21 11.55 -4.08
CA LEU A 407 -12.65 11.59 -3.86
C LEU A 407 -12.94 12.02 -2.41
N GLU A 408 -14.10 12.64 -2.19
CA GLU A 408 -14.63 12.91 -0.86
C GLU A 408 -15.84 12.02 -0.59
N MET A 409 -15.94 11.47 0.61
CA MET A 409 -17.12 10.76 1.10
C MET A 409 -17.58 11.27 2.46
N THR A 410 -18.89 11.26 2.70
CA THR A 410 -19.47 11.64 4.00
C THR A 410 -19.82 10.38 4.80
N LEU A 411 -19.39 10.32 6.05
CA LEU A 411 -19.65 9.20 6.98
C LEU A 411 -20.48 9.63 8.18
N ASN A 412 -21.46 8.81 8.57
CA ASN A 412 -22.24 8.98 9.80
C ASN A 412 -21.59 8.16 10.94
N ILE A 413 -21.63 8.66 12.18
CA ILE A 413 -21.12 7.93 13.35
C ILE A 413 -21.85 6.57 13.50
N GLY A 414 -21.10 5.51 13.78
CA GLY A 414 -21.60 4.15 13.97
C GLY A 414 -22.03 3.43 12.68
N ALA A 415 -22.07 4.12 11.54
CA ALA A 415 -22.40 3.51 10.26
C ALA A 415 -21.19 2.76 9.69
N LYS A 416 -21.46 1.55 9.15
CA LYS A 416 -20.54 0.78 8.32
C LYS A 416 -20.87 1.05 6.86
N THR A 417 -20.05 1.86 6.19
CA THR A 417 -20.27 2.30 4.81
C THR A 417 -19.41 1.47 3.85
N VAL A 418 -20.05 0.57 3.11
CA VAL A 418 -19.42 -0.07 1.93
C VAL A 418 -19.34 0.98 0.82
N PHE A 419 -18.15 1.24 0.28
CA PHE A 419 -18.00 2.12 -0.86
C PHE A 419 -18.53 1.42 -2.13
N LYS A 420 -19.34 2.11 -2.92
CA LYS A 420 -20.12 1.49 -4.02
C LYS A 420 -19.34 1.33 -5.32
N GLU A 421 -18.26 2.08 -5.49
CA GLU A 421 -17.42 2.04 -6.67
C GLU A 421 -16.18 1.18 -6.37
N ILE A 422 -15.72 0.46 -7.39
CA ILE A 422 -14.63 -0.53 -7.27
C ILE A 422 -13.33 0.06 -7.81
N PHE A 423 -12.19 -0.46 -7.36
CA PHE A 423 -10.85 -0.09 -7.82
C PHE A 423 -10.12 -1.31 -8.38
N PRO A 424 -9.17 -1.13 -9.31
CA PRO A 424 -8.26 -2.19 -9.73
C PRO A 424 -7.55 -2.88 -8.55
N THR A 425 -7.32 -4.17 -8.66
CA THR A 425 -6.53 -4.93 -7.67
C THR A 425 -5.10 -4.38 -7.59
N GLY A 426 -4.64 -4.07 -6.38
CA GLY A 426 -3.35 -3.44 -6.13
C GLY A 426 -3.40 -1.91 -6.02
N THR A 427 -4.53 -1.26 -6.34
CA THR A 427 -4.71 0.18 -6.05
C THR A 427 -4.43 0.46 -4.57
N VAL A 428 -3.63 1.49 -4.30
CA VAL A 428 -3.35 1.96 -2.94
C VAL A 428 -4.26 3.14 -2.64
N LEU A 429 -5.06 3.01 -1.57
CA LEU A 429 -5.87 4.09 -1.01
C LEU A 429 -5.12 4.74 0.14
N THR A 430 -5.16 6.07 0.22
CA THR A 430 -4.71 6.88 1.35
C THR A 430 -5.90 7.65 1.91
N PHE A 431 -6.26 7.36 3.16
CA PHE A 431 -7.39 7.99 3.84
C PHE A 431 -6.92 9.17 4.68
N ASN A 432 -7.63 10.29 4.57
CA ASN A 432 -7.42 11.49 5.38
C ASN A 432 -8.78 12.07 5.78
N GLU A 433 -8.82 12.70 6.95
CA GLU A 433 -10.01 13.39 7.46
C GLU A 433 -9.55 14.65 8.19
N ASP A 434 -10.23 15.77 7.94
CA ASP A 434 -10.12 16.95 8.80
C ASP A 434 -11.38 17.01 9.68
N PRO A 435 -11.27 16.69 10.98
CA PRO A 435 -12.42 16.58 11.86
C PRO A 435 -13.06 17.94 12.18
N THR A 436 -12.42 19.06 11.83
CA THR A 436 -13.05 20.39 11.97
C THR A 436 -14.21 20.58 10.99
N ASN A 437 -14.27 19.78 9.91
CA ASN A 437 -15.37 19.75 8.95
C ASN A 437 -16.50 18.79 9.34
N ALA A 438 -16.61 18.42 10.62
CA ALA A 438 -17.78 17.71 11.14
C ALA A 438 -19.06 18.56 11.00
N SER A 439 -20.19 17.94 10.66
CA SER A 439 -21.46 18.66 10.42
C SER A 439 -22.01 19.39 11.65
N ALA A 440 -21.59 18.99 12.85
CA ALA A 440 -21.83 19.66 14.11
C ALA A 440 -20.65 19.44 15.07
N THR A 441 -20.29 20.47 15.83
CA THR A 441 -19.34 20.38 16.97
C THR A 441 -20.04 20.97 18.20
N PRO A 442 -20.36 20.17 19.24
CA PRO A 442 -21.08 20.67 20.41
C PRO A 442 -20.25 21.62 21.28
N GLU A 443 -20.92 22.47 22.06
CA GLU A 443 -20.26 23.41 22.97
C GLU A 443 -19.42 22.68 24.04
N GLY A 444 -18.18 23.15 24.21
CA GLY A 444 -17.20 22.55 25.13
C GLY A 444 -16.62 21.21 24.66
N VAL A 445 -16.77 20.84 23.39
CA VAL A 445 -16.17 19.64 22.79
C VAL A 445 -15.05 20.03 21.82
N VAL A 446 -13.92 19.31 21.88
CA VAL A 446 -12.81 19.39 20.94
C VAL A 446 -12.62 18.03 20.27
N TRP A 447 -12.37 18.03 18.96
CA TRP A 447 -12.03 16.83 18.21
C TRP A 447 -10.55 16.49 18.36
N GLY A 448 -10.26 15.27 18.84
CA GLY A 448 -8.93 14.68 18.77
C GLY A 448 -8.55 14.28 17.33
N LYS A 449 -7.26 14.12 17.08
CA LYS A 449 -6.73 13.69 15.77
C LYS A 449 -7.37 12.37 15.32
N PRO A 450 -7.80 12.23 14.05
CA PRO A 450 -8.37 10.98 13.54
C PRO A 450 -7.35 9.84 13.60
N ALA A 451 -7.84 8.66 14.00
CA ALA A 451 -7.10 7.41 14.04
C ALA A 451 -7.70 6.40 13.08
N PHE A 452 -6.88 5.95 12.11
CA PHE A 452 -7.28 4.96 11.11
C PHE A 452 -6.72 3.57 11.46
N MET A 453 -7.55 2.54 11.26
CA MET A 453 -7.13 1.14 11.26
C MET A 453 -7.58 0.46 9.97
N VAL A 454 -6.67 -0.27 9.32
CA VAL A 454 -6.94 -1.08 8.12
C VAL A 454 -6.61 -2.53 8.47
N ASN A 455 -7.52 -3.46 8.20
CA ASN A 455 -7.38 -4.88 8.61
C ASN A 455 -7.10 -5.07 10.12
N GLY A 456 -7.54 -4.12 10.97
CA GLY A 456 -7.26 -4.10 12.41
C GLY A 456 -5.87 -3.62 12.82
N GLN A 457 -5.02 -3.17 11.88
CA GLN A 457 -3.71 -2.59 12.14
C GLN A 457 -3.77 -1.06 12.00
N SER A 458 -3.03 -0.33 12.83
CA SER A 458 -2.97 1.14 12.79
C SER A 458 -2.28 1.62 11.51
N ALA A 459 -3.05 2.08 10.53
CA ALA A 459 -2.60 2.53 9.22
C ALA A 459 -3.65 3.45 8.58
N SER A 460 -3.20 4.50 7.89
CA SER A 460 -4.04 5.39 7.07
C SER A 460 -4.03 5.01 5.59
N THR A 461 -3.48 3.86 5.22
CA THR A 461 -3.39 3.38 3.84
C THR A 461 -3.86 1.93 3.71
N ALA A 462 -4.46 1.60 2.57
CA ALA A 462 -4.96 0.25 2.26
C ALA A 462 -4.65 -0.13 0.81
N THR A 463 -4.25 -1.37 0.57
CA THR A 463 -4.19 -1.94 -0.79
C THR A 463 -5.49 -2.70 -1.09
N ILE A 464 -6.03 -2.54 -2.29
CA ILE A 464 -7.24 -3.22 -2.73
C ILE A 464 -6.92 -4.64 -3.19
N ALA A 465 -7.50 -5.64 -2.53
CA ALA A 465 -7.44 -7.05 -2.92
C ALA A 465 -8.53 -7.40 -3.94
N ASP A 466 -8.33 -8.49 -4.70
CA ASP A 466 -9.27 -8.93 -5.75
C ASP A 466 -10.53 -9.57 -5.15
N GLN A 467 -11.70 -9.11 -5.57
CA GLN A 467 -13.04 -9.58 -5.13
C GLN A 467 -13.32 -9.45 -3.62
N GLU A 468 -12.48 -8.73 -2.88
CA GLU A 468 -12.62 -8.47 -1.45
C GLU A 468 -13.08 -7.03 -1.17
N LEU A 469 -13.58 -6.81 0.06
CA LEU A 469 -13.83 -5.50 0.64
C LEU A 469 -12.85 -5.28 1.79
N THR A 470 -11.86 -4.41 1.62
CA THR A 470 -10.88 -4.13 2.68
C THR A 470 -11.55 -3.37 3.84
N PRO A 471 -11.57 -3.91 5.07
CA PRO A 471 -12.17 -3.24 6.23
C PRO A 471 -11.28 -2.12 6.79
N VAL A 472 -11.89 -0.94 6.91
CA VAL A 472 -11.30 0.28 7.46
C VAL A 472 -12.13 0.77 8.65
N THR A 473 -11.46 1.26 9.69
CA THR A 473 -12.08 1.91 10.85
C THR A 473 -11.47 3.28 11.06
N LEU A 474 -12.30 4.30 11.26
CA LEU A 474 -11.90 5.68 11.49
C LEU A 474 -12.50 6.20 12.79
N SER A 475 -11.68 6.32 13.83
CA SER A 475 -12.09 6.78 15.17
C SER A 475 -11.60 8.19 15.45
N ASN A 476 -12.47 9.02 16.05
CA ASN A 476 -12.12 10.36 16.53
C ASN A 476 -12.48 10.45 18.01
N SER A 477 -11.68 11.20 18.77
CA SER A 477 -12.04 11.51 20.16
C SER A 477 -12.89 12.78 20.23
N ALA A 478 -13.97 12.73 21.00
CA ALA A 478 -14.77 13.87 21.44
C ALA A 478 -14.43 14.13 22.90
N ASP A 479 -13.56 15.08 23.17
CA ASP A 479 -13.08 15.38 24.53
C ASP A 479 -13.41 16.81 24.95
N ALA A 480 -13.27 17.09 26.25
CA ALA A 480 -13.52 18.43 26.77
C ALA A 480 -12.47 19.41 26.24
N VAL A 481 -12.85 20.68 26.09
CA VAL A 481 -11.87 21.77 25.99
C VAL A 481 -10.95 21.69 27.21
N PRO A 482 -9.61 21.58 27.04
CA PRO A 482 -8.69 21.62 28.17
C PRO A 482 -8.85 22.94 28.93
N VAL A 483 -9.04 22.85 30.24
CA VAL A 483 -8.90 24.00 31.14
C VAL A 483 -7.43 24.13 31.51
N ASP A 484 -6.91 25.35 31.43
CA ASP A 484 -5.54 25.65 31.81
C ASP A 484 -5.47 25.95 33.31
N HIS A 485 -4.42 25.46 33.97
CA HIS A 485 -4.22 25.54 35.42
C HIS A 485 -2.92 26.26 35.78
N GLY A 486 -2.83 26.68 37.04
CA GLY A 486 -1.62 27.17 37.71
C GLY A 486 -1.82 27.13 39.22
N ASP A 487 -0.84 27.58 39.99
CA ASP A 487 -0.87 27.52 41.46
C ASP A 487 -0.22 28.75 42.10
N PHE A 488 -0.18 28.78 43.44
CA PHE A 488 0.59 29.79 44.16
C PHE A 488 1.22 29.21 45.42
N THR A 489 2.29 29.85 45.90
CA THR A 489 2.94 29.51 47.17
C THR A 489 2.78 30.61 48.21
N ILE A 490 2.70 30.23 49.48
CA ILE A 490 2.76 31.17 50.61
C ILE A 490 4.10 31.00 51.33
N THR A 491 4.88 32.08 51.39
CA THR A 491 6.12 32.19 52.17
C THR A 491 5.87 32.96 53.47
N LYS A 492 6.20 32.36 54.63
CA LYS A 492 6.07 33.05 55.92
C LYS A 492 7.33 33.81 56.32
N ALA A 493 7.19 35.13 56.41
CA ALA A 493 8.20 36.05 56.94
C ALA A 493 7.89 36.48 58.38
N LEU A 494 8.94 36.79 59.13
CA LEU A 494 8.89 37.20 60.54
C LEU A 494 9.82 38.40 60.76
N ALA A 495 9.41 39.34 61.61
CA ALA A 495 10.15 40.56 61.92
C ALA A 495 10.00 40.97 63.40
N GLY A 496 10.93 41.80 63.88
CA GLY A 496 10.93 42.32 65.25
C GLY A 496 11.64 41.44 66.28
N ASP A 497 11.19 41.48 67.53
CA ASP A 497 11.92 41.00 68.70
C ASP A 497 11.89 39.47 68.92
N GLY A 498 11.12 38.73 68.12
CA GLY A 498 10.82 37.31 68.36
C GLY A 498 11.11 36.41 67.17
N ASP A 499 12.12 35.55 67.28
CA ASP A 499 12.36 34.46 66.33
C ASP A 499 11.39 33.30 66.59
N PHE A 500 10.30 33.30 65.81
CA PHE A 500 9.32 32.23 65.79
C PHE A 500 9.45 31.33 64.55
N SER A 501 10.63 31.26 63.92
CA SER A 501 10.89 30.46 62.71
C SER A 501 10.44 29.00 62.87
N ASN A 502 10.70 28.37 64.02
CA ASN A 502 10.26 26.99 64.26
C ASN A 502 8.74 26.81 64.50
N SER A 503 7.93 27.87 64.45
CA SER A 503 6.47 27.80 64.53
C SER A 503 5.80 27.60 63.16
N THR A 504 4.60 27.03 63.18
CA THR A 504 3.71 26.95 62.00
C THR A 504 2.61 28.02 62.08
N PHE A 505 2.14 28.50 60.94
CA PHE A 505 1.18 29.57 60.77
C PHE A 505 0.09 29.12 59.79
N LEU A 506 -1.19 29.33 60.13
CA LEU A 506 -2.32 28.88 59.34
C LEU A 506 -2.83 30.01 58.43
N PHE A 507 -2.95 29.70 57.14
CA PHE A 507 -3.54 30.56 56.13
C PHE A 507 -4.80 29.92 55.55
N THR A 508 -5.73 30.75 55.11
CA THR A 508 -6.88 30.34 54.29
C THR A 508 -6.87 31.09 52.96
N TYR A 509 -7.40 30.46 51.92
CA TYR A 509 -7.54 31.09 50.61
C TYR A 509 -8.90 30.82 49.94
N SER A 510 -9.32 31.76 49.11
CA SER A 510 -10.53 31.65 48.28
C SER A 510 -10.32 32.31 46.92
N CYS A 511 -10.65 31.59 45.85
CA CYS A 511 -10.39 31.95 44.45
C CYS A 511 -11.68 32.17 43.65
N THR A 512 -11.59 32.93 42.55
CA THR A 512 -12.75 33.32 41.71
C THR A 512 -13.39 32.17 40.91
N ASP A 513 -12.69 31.06 40.71
CA ASP A 513 -13.22 29.79 40.20
C ASP A 513 -14.02 28.99 41.26
N SER A 514 -14.12 29.52 42.48
CA SER A 514 -14.67 28.88 43.69
C SER A 514 -13.74 27.87 44.38
N THR A 515 -12.47 27.79 43.98
CA THR A 515 -11.48 26.97 44.69
C THR A 515 -11.16 27.59 46.05
N THR A 516 -11.18 26.81 47.13
CA THR A 516 -10.93 27.30 48.51
C THR A 516 -10.16 26.26 49.33
N GLY A 517 -9.17 26.70 50.11
CA GLY A 517 -8.36 25.80 50.93
C GLY A 517 -7.65 26.47 52.11
N PHE A 518 -6.76 25.72 52.75
CA PHE A 518 -5.96 26.17 53.89
C PHE A 518 -4.53 25.62 53.81
N LEU A 519 -3.55 26.40 54.25
CA LEU A 519 -2.12 26.05 54.20
C LEU A 519 -1.45 26.30 55.56
N MET A 520 -0.58 25.39 55.97
CA MET A 520 0.14 25.44 57.25
C MET A 520 1.64 25.70 57.00
N VAL A 521 2.00 26.98 56.91
CA VAL A 521 3.35 27.41 56.51
C VAL A 521 4.25 27.55 57.74
N LYS A 522 5.46 26.99 57.69
CA LYS A 522 6.46 27.19 58.74
C LYS A 522 7.15 28.55 58.61
N GLY A 523 7.49 29.18 59.75
CA GLY A 523 8.23 30.43 59.77
C GLY A 523 9.67 30.29 59.23
N GLY A 524 10.23 31.37 58.70
CA GLY A 524 11.64 31.39 58.29
C GLY A 524 11.88 31.02 56.83
N LYS A 525 11.00 31.48 55.91
CA LYS A 525 11.16 31.42 54.45
C LYS A 525 11.02 30.05 53.78
N THR A 526 10.38 29.08 54.42
CA THR A 526 9.76 27.96 53.68
C THR A 526 8.49 28.43 52.97
N SER A 527 8.27 27.92 51.76
CA SER A 527 7.07 28.11 50.95
C SER A 527 6.25 26.82 50.90
N GLU A 528 4.93 26.94 50.97
CA GLU A 528 3.98 25.81 50.76
C GLU A 528 3.07 26.14 49.56
N HIS A 529 2.78 25.14 48.72
CA HIS A 529 1.95 25.27 47.51
C HIS A 529 0.45 25.15 47.81
N SER A 530 -0.38 25.82 47.00
CA SER A 530 -1.83 25.60 46.94
C SER A 530 -2.18 24.31 46.19
N GLU A 531 -3.47 23.94 46.21
CA GLU A 531 -4.04 23.08 45.16
C GLU A 531 -4.01 23.80 43.79
N GLU A 532 -4.15 23.07 42.69
CA GLU A 532 -4.24 23.66 41.34
C GLU A 532 -5.52 24.49 41.19
N VAL A 533 -5.37 25.70 40.65
CA VAL A 533 -6.45 26.69 40.44
C VAL A 533 -6.58 26.97 38.94
N GLN A 534 -7.80 27.27 38.46
CA GLN A 534 -7.99 27.59 37.04
C GLN A 534 -7.23 28.89 36.66
N ALA A 535 -6.45 28.85 35.59
CA ALA A 535 -5.70 30.00 35.08
C ALA A 535 -6.65 31.15 34.68
N GLY A 536 -6.25 32.39 35.01
CA GLY A 536 -7.08 33.58 34.94
C GLY A 536 -7.84 33.89 36.23
N SER A 537 -7.86 32.97 37.21
CA SER A 537 -8.47 33.22 38.52
C SER A 537 -7.65 34.18 39.38
N THR A 538 -8.33 34.83 40.34
CA THR A 538 -7.69 35.59 41.41
C THR A 538 -8.02 34.95 42.76
N CYS A 539 -6.99 34.61 43.54
CA CYS A 539 -7.10 34.06 44.89
C CYS A 539 -6.82 35.13 45.94
N THR A 540 -7.63 35.18 47.00
CA THR A 540 -7.38 36.02 48.19
C THR A 540 -6.84 35.14 49.31
N VAL A 541 -5.68 35.49 49.86
CA VAL A 541 -4.98 34.76 50.92
C VAL A 541 -5.05 35.56 52.23
N THR A 542 -5.44 34.91 53.33
CA THR A 542 -5.61 35.53 54.66
C THR A 542 -4.91 34.71 55.74
N GLU A 543 -4.27 35.36 56.72
CA GLU A 543 -3.67 34.69 57.88
C GLU A 543 -4.66 34.55 59.04
N VAL A 544 -4.73 33.35 59.65
CA VAL A 544 -5.53 33.10 60.84
C VAL A 544 -4.73 33.55 62.07
N THR A 545 -5.01 34.78 62.53
CA THR A 545 -4.25 35.49 63.58
C THR A 545 -4.05 34.69 64.88
N ASP A 546 -5.01 33.84 65.22
CA ASP A 546 -4.96 33.04 66.45
C ASP A 546 -3.84 31.98 66.39
N SER A 547 -3.47 31.50 65.20
CA SER A 547 -2.30 30.63 64.99
C SER A 547 -0.97 31.39 65.15
N ALA A 548 -0.99 32.72 65.00
CA ALA A 548 0.17 33.59 65.07
C ALA A 548 0.42 34.21 66.46
N PHE A 549 -0.53 34.12 67.40
CA PHE A 549 -0.40 34.71 68.74
C PHE A 549 0.75 34.09 69.57
N ARG A 550 1.53 34.90 70.28
CA ARG A 550 2.65 34.45 71.14
C ARG A 550 2.65 35.25 72.45
N SER A 551 2.66 34.57 73.60
CA SER A 551 2.62 35.20 74.92
C SER A 551 3.87 36.07 75.18
N GLY A 552 3.70 37.23 75.83
CA GLY A 552 4.78 38.20 76.07
C GLY A 552 5.16 39.07 74.85
N TYR A 553 4.45 38.94 73.72
CA TYR A 553 4.68 39.74 72.51
C TYR A 553 3.38 40.34 71.97
N THR A 554 3.46 41.58 71.48
CA THR A 554 2.43 42.19 70.64
C THR A 554 2.62 41.70 69.21
N LEU A 555 1.56 41.19 68.57
CA LEU A 555 1.55 40.75 67.17
C LEU A 555 0.94 41.84 66.27
N THR A 556 1.64 42.18 65.19
CA THR A 556 1.08 42.81 64.00
C THR A 556 1.10 41.79 62.86
N ALA A 557 -0.08 41.32 62.45
CA ALA A 557 -0.28 40.39 61.33
C ALA A 557 -0.39 41.15 59.98
N PRO A 558 -0.13 40.49 58.84
CA PRO A 558 -0.31 41.09 57.52
C PRO A 558 -1.80 41.28 57.18
N GLN A 559 -2.09 42.24 56.29
CA GLN A 559 -3.40 42.33 55.65
C GLN A 559 -3.55 41.21 54.59
N PRO A 560 -4.79 40.81 54.25
CA PRO A 560 -5.03 39.87 53.16
C PRO A 560 -4.39 40.33 51.85
N GLN A 561 -3.86 39.38 51.07
CA GLN A 561 -3.21 39.64 49.77
C GLN A 561 -3.96 38.91 48.66
N THR A 562 -4.02 39.52 47.48
CA THR A 562 -4.63 38.93 46.27
C THR A 562 -3.56 38.54 45.27
N VAL A 563 -3.64 37.33 44.74
CA VAL A 563 -2.71 36.77 43.73
C VAL A 563 -3.50 36.31 42.51
N ALA A 564 -2.99 36.61 41.31
CA ALA A 564 -3.60 36.17 40.05
C ALA A 564 -2.86 34.94 39.52
N ILE A 565 -3.63 33.93 39.08
CA ILE A 565 -3.10 32.65 38.62
C ILE A 565 -2.91 32.69 37.11
N ALA A 566 -1.70 32.39 36.65
CA ALA A 566 -1.36 32.28 35.24
C ALA A 566 -1.14 30.81 34.86
N LYS A 567 -1.34 30.48 33.57
CA LYS A 567 -1.12 29.14 33.04
C LYS A 567 0.32 28.69 33.29
N ASP A 568 0.48 27.45 33.74
CA ASP A 568 1.77 26.76 33.92
C ASP A 568 2.76 27.56 34.80
N GLN A 569 2.25 28.35 35.76
CA GLN A 569 3.02 29.23 36.63
C GLN A 569 2.59 29.16 38.09
N THR A 570 3.59 29.11 38.97
CA THR A 570 3.45 29.28 40.42
C THR A 570 3.65 30.75 40.78
N ALA A 571 2.62 31.40 41.33
CA ALA A 571 2.74 32.77 41.84
C ALA A 571 3.22 32.81 43.31
N GLU A 572 4.01 33.81 43.72
CA GLU A 572 4.55 33.90 45.08
C GLU A 572 3.79 34.92 45.96
N VAL A 573 3.42 34.51 47.17
CA VAL A 573 2.74 35.35 48.19
C VAL A 573 3.60 35.39 49.46
N THR A 574 3.98 36.58 49.94
CA THR A 574 4.83 36.71 51.15
C THR A 574 4.08 37.40 52.28
N MET A 575 3.92 36.67 53.40
CA MET A 575 3.10 37.07 54.54
C MET A 575 3.95 37.33 55.79
N THR A 576 4.10 38.59 56.19
CA THR A 576 5.02 39.03 57.25
C THR A 576 4.31 39.32 58.58
N ASN A 577 4.65 38.59 59.65
CA ASN A 577 4.29 38.99 61.02
C ASN A 577 5.40 39.83 61.64
N THR A 578 5.03 40.88 62.37
CA THR A 578 5.95 41.64 63.22
C THR A 578 5.60 41.42 64.68
N TYR A 579 6.60 41.11 65.50
CA TYR A 579 6.46 40.91 66.95
C TYR A 579 7.28 41.93 67.72
N THR A 580 6.70 42.53 68.77
CA THR A 580 7.44 43.39 69.71
C THR A 580 7.20 42.95 71.15
N LYS A 581 8.22 43.05 72.01
CA LYS A 581 8.10 42.62 73.42
C LYS A 581 7.06 43.45 74.18
N ALA A 582 6.24 42.79 74.98
CA ALA A 582 5.27 43.43 75.84
C ALA A 582 5.95 44.31 76.91
N LYS A 583 5.25 45.37 77.31
CA LYS A 583 5.64 46.28 78.40
C LYS A 583 4.62 46.26 79.54
N GLY A 584 5.06 46.66 80.72
CA GLY A 584 4.24 46.84 81.91
C GLY A 584 4.75 47.99 82.78
N SER A 585 4.21 48.11 84.01
CA SER A 585 4.63 49.12 84.99
C SER A 585 4.22 48.71 86.42
N PHE A 586 4.49 49.57 87.38
CA PHE A 586 4.06 49.46 88.78
C PHE A 586 3.53 50.81 89.29
N SER A 587 2.78 50.81 90.39
CA SER A 587 2.38 52.03 91.11
C SER A 587 2.73 51.93 92.59
N VAL A 588 2.86 53.06 93.27
CA VAL A 588 3.12 53.14 94.70
C VAL A 588 1.97 53.88 95.40
N THR A 589 1.39 53.21 96.39
CA THR A 589 0.35 53.75 97.28
C THR A 589 0.89 53.76 98.71
N ASN A 590 0.83 54.91 99.39
CA ASN A 590 1.37 55.09 100.74
C ASN A 590 0.25 55.33 101.76
N SER A 591 0.30 54.63 102.89
CA SER A 591 -0.60 54.81 104.03
C SER A 591 0.19 55.08 105.31
N VAL A 592 -0.39 55.86 106.22
CA VAL A 592 0.24 56.28 107.47
C VAL A 592 -0.76 56.21 108.62
N GLU A 593 -0.34 55.61 109.74
CA GLU A 593 -1.10 55.52 110.99
C GLU A 593 -0.32 56.09 112.18
N GLY A 594 -1.04 56.54 113.22
CA GLY A 594 -0.47 56.92 114.52
C GLY A 594 0.00 58.38 114.68
N ALA A 595 0.06 59.16 113.60
CA ALA A 595 0.31 60.61 113.64
C ALA A 595 -0.48 61.33 112.54
N GLU A 596 -0.98 62.55 112.83
CA GLU A 596 -1.55 63.43 111.81
C GLU A 596 -0.43 64.07 110.98
N VAL A 597 -0.12 63.50 109.82
CA VAL A 597 0.98 63.96 108.95
C VAL A 597 0.57 64.99 107.89
N GLY A 598 -0.71 65.36 107.84
CA GLY A 598 -1.25 66.38 106.93
C GLY A 598 -0.91 66.13 105.46
N ASP A 599 -0.54 67.19 104.75
CA ASP A 599 -0.25 67.18 103.31
C ASP A 599 1.15 66.62 102.93
N LYS A 600 1.87 65.98 103.88
CA LYS A 600 3.26 65.55 103.72
C LYS A 600 3.43 64.52 102.59
N GLU A 601 4.37 64.80 101.69
CA GLU A 601 4.83 63.86 100.67
C GLU A 601 5.86 62.89 101.23
N PHE A 602 5.71 61.60 100.95
CA PHE A 602 6.65 60.55 101.28
C PHE A 602 7.41 60.14 100.02
N THR A 603 8.74 60.18 100.09
CA THR A 603 9.60 59.82 98.96
C THR A 603 9.88 58.32 98.98
N PHE A 604 9.83 57.70 97.82
CA PHE A 604 10.18 56.31 97.59
C PHE A 604 11.27 56.24 96.53
N THR A 605 12.30 55.43 96.75
CA THR A 605 13.33 55.15 95.75
C THR A 605 13.04 53.81 95.08
N TYR A 606 13.30 53.71 93.79
CA TYR A 606 13.25 52.44 93.05
C TYR A 606 14.54 52.18 92.29
N THR A 607 14.92 50.91 92.19
CA THR A 607 16.11 50.43 91.46
C THR A 607 15.77 49.09 90.81
N CYS A 608 16.01 48.96 89.51
CA CYS A 608 15.64 47.80 88.70
C CYS A 608 16.87 47.07 88.11
N ASP A 609 16.72 45.78 87.84
CA ASP A 609 17.76 44.90 87.28
C ASP A 609 18.25 45.33 85.89
N ASN A 610 17.39 45.99 85.12
CA ASN A 610 17.70 46.62 83.83
C ASN A 610 18.53 47.91 83.94
N GLY A 611 18.94 48.31 85.16
CA GLY A 611 19.75 49.50 85.42
C GLY A 611 18.98 50.82 85.52
N GLN A 612 17.64 50.79 85.47
CA GLN A 612 16.83 52.00 85.70
C GLN A 612 16.59 52.22 87.20
N GLU A 613 16.82 53.45 87.66
CA GLU A 613 16.55 53.89 89.02
C GLU A 613 15.93 55.28 89.05
N GLY A 614 15.28 55.63 90.17
CA GLY A 614 14.67 56.95 90.34
C GLY A 614 13.90 57.09 91.64
N THR A 615 13.13 58.18 91.75
CA THR A 615 12.30 58.46 92.92
C THR A 615 10.84 58.76 92.53
N LEU A 616 9.92 58.29 93.37
CA LEU A 616 8.49 58.60 93.33
C LEU A 616 8.12 59.35 94.62
N LYS A 617 7.06 60.14 94.58
CA LYS A 617 6.52 60.81 95.76
C LYS A 617 5.03 60.54 95.87
N ALA A 618 4.58 60.05 97.03
CA ALA A 618 3.17 59.79 97.31
C ALA A 618 2.75 60.45 98.64
N LYS A 619 1.55 61.03 98.70
CA LYS A 619 0.97 61.54 99.95
C LYS A 619 0.45 60.40 100.81
N ALA A 620 0.39 60.60 102.13
CA ALA A 620 -0.26 59.65 103.03
C ALA A 620 -1.75 59.51 102.70
N ASN A 621 -2.21 58.27 102.50
CA ASN A 621 -3.57 57.91 102.11
C ASN A 621 -4.04 58.58 100.80
N GLY A 622 -3.11 58.96 99.93
CA GLY A 622 -3.37 59.55 98.61
C GLY A 622 -3.58 58.50 97.50
N PRO A 623 -3.88 58.95 96.27
CA PRO A 623 -3.98 58.07 95.10
C PRO A 623 -2.62 57.45 94.74
N ALA A 624 -2.67 56.30 94.06
CA ALA A 624 -1.49 55.58 93.58
C ALA A 624 -0.67 56.41 92.59
N VAL A 625 0.66 56.34 92.69
CA VAL A 625 1.61 57.08 91.85
C VAL A 625 2.37 56.10 90.96
N ASN A 626 2.23 56.24 89.64
CA ASN A 626 2.81 55.31 88.67
C ASN A 626 4.33 55.47 88.52
N GLY A 627 5.02 54.35 88.34
CA GLY A 627 6.41 54.28 87.89
C GLY A 627 6.55 54.39 86.36
N PRO A 628 7.78 54.16 85.83
CA PRO A 628 8.02 54.14 84.38
C PRO A 628 7.37 52.94 83.69
N GLU A 629 7.21 53.01 82.36
CA GLU A 629 7.04 51.79 81.55
C GLU A 629 8.36 50.99 81.53
N LEU A 630 8.24 49.67 81.71
CA LEU A 630 9.36 48.73 81.77
C LEU A 630 9.03 47.48 80.93
N PRO A 631 10.03 46.77 80.39
CA PRO A 631 9.80 45.47 79.76
C PRO A 631 9.13 44.48 80.72
N VAL A 632 8.23 43.64 80.21
CA VAL A 632 7.68 42.53 81.00
C VAL A 632 8.81 41.56 81.34
N GLY A 633 8.93 41.23 82.63
CA GLY A 633 10.01 40.41 83.19
C GLY A 633 11.10 41.18 83.96
N THR A 634 11.18 42.51 83.84
CA THR A 634 12.11 43.34 84.65
C THR A 634 11.83 43.21 86.15
N GLU A 635 12.86 43.06 86.98
CA GLU A 635 12.75 43.05 88.44
C GLU A 635 13.12 44.41 89.04
N CYS A 636 12.23 44.99 89.86
CA CYS A 636 12.45 46.25 90.56
C CYS A 636 12.33 46.10 92.07
N THR A 637 13.18 46.80 92.82
CA THR A 637 13.08 46.96 94.28
C THR A 637 12.67 48.39 94.62
N ILE A 638 11.63 48.55 95.43
CA ILE A 638 11.06 49.84 95.84
C ILE A 638 11.13 49.96 97.37
N GLN A 639 11.57 51.10 97.90
CA GLN A 639 11.67 51.35 99.35
C GLN A 639 11.30 52.80 99.72
N GLN A 640 10.89 53.03 100.97
CA GLN A 640 10.63 54.38 101.49
C GLN A 640 11.92 55.06 101.97
N ASP A 641 12.05 56.35 101.67
CA ASP A 641 13.11 57.23 102.16
C ASP A 641 12.83 57.62 103.62
N VAL A 642 13.41 56.88 104.56
CA VAL A 642 13.08 56.98 106.00
C VAL A 642 13.51 58.31 106.63
N ASP A 643 14.62 58.87 106.18
CA ASP A 643 15.15 60.15 106.69
C ASP A 643 14.23 61.32 106.33
N LYS A 644 13.63 61.30 105.13
CA LYS A 644 12.61 62.29 104.72
C LYS A 644 11.23 61.98 105.34
N ALA A 645 10.95 60.73 105.68
CA ALA A 645 9.67 60.31 106.23
C ALA A 645 9.45 60.76 107.69
N GLN A 646 10.48 60.74 108.55
CA GLN A 646 10.40 60.99 110.00
C GLN A 646 9.62 62.27 110.40
N VAL A 647 8.95 62.23 111.56
CA VAL A 647 8.08 63.31 112.10
C VAL A 647 8.44 63.57 113.57
N ASP A 648 8.63 64.84 113.93
CA ASP A 648 9.03 65.25 115.28
C ASP A 648 8.01 64.87 116.35
N GLY A 649 8.49 64.42 117.51
CA GLY A 649 7.67 63.95 118.63
C GLY A 649 7.19 62.49 118.53
N TYR A 650 7.43 61.82 117.39
CA TYR A 650 7.02 60.43 117.16
C TYR A 650 8.20 59.55 116.73
N THR A 651 8.08 58.24 116.95
CA THR A 651 9.01 57.24 116.39
C THR A 651 8.37 56.58 115.16
N LEU A 652 8.98 56.73 113.98
CA LEU A 652 8.55 56.03 112.76
C LEU A 652 9.03 54.57 112.76
N LYS A 653 8.08 53.64 112.65
CA LYS A 653 8.30 52.29 112.14
C LYS A 653 8.06 52.28 110.64
N ALA A 654 9.15 52.30 109.87
CA ALA A 654 9.11 52.32 108.41
C ALA A 654 8.59 50.98 107.83
N PRO A 655 7.92 51.01 106.65
CA PRO A 655 7.55 49.82 105.91
C PRO A 655 8.77 49.12 105.31
N ALA A 656 8.68 47.80 105.13
CA ALA A 656 9.72 47.03 104.45
C ALA A 656 9.79 47.36 102.94
N SER A 657 10.97 47.22 102.35
CA SER A 657 11.15 47.30 100.90
C SER A 657 10.45 46.14 100.19
N GLN A 658 9.97 46.39 98.96
CA GLN A 658 9.23 45.42 98.15
C GLN A 658 10.00 45.20 96.85
N LYS A 659 10.30 43.94 96.53
CA LYS A 659 10.86 43.52 95.24
C LYS A 659 9.76 42.86 94.41
N VAL A 660 9.62 43.27 93.15
CA VAL A 660 8.56 42.80 92.25
C VAL A 660 9.07 42.61 90.82
N THR A 661 8.44 41.71 90.09
CA THR A 661 8.65 41.50 88.65
C THR A 661 7.52 42.19 87.87
N ILE A 662 7.86 42.93 86.82
CA ILE A 662 6.89 43.66 86.00
C ILE A 662 6.13 42.67 85.09
N GLY A 663 4.80 42.63 85.24
CA GLY A 663 3.90 41.89 84.35
C GLY A 663 3.18 42.80 83.35
N GLU A 664 2.39 42.22 82.44
CA GLU A 664 1.56 42.93 81.44
C GLU A 664 0.46 43.85 82.04
N LYS A 665 0.34 43.91 83.38
CA LYS A 665 -0.61 44.75 84.11
C LYS A 665 0.13 45.56 85.17
N VAL A 666 -0.31 46.80 85.39
CA VAL A 666 0.27 47.69 86.41
C VAL A 666 0.09 47.08 87.81
N LEU A 667 1.20 46.91 88.53
CA LEU A 667 1.24 46.29 89.85
C LEU A 667 1.25 47.36 90.96
N ASP A 668 0.21 47.43 91.78
CA ASP A 668 0.09 48.43 92.86
C ASP A 668 0.76 47.96 94.17
N LEU A 669 1.79 48.71 94.58
CA LEU A 669 2.64 48.43 95.74
C LEU A 669 2.21 49.29 96.92
N LYS A 670 1.78 48.63 98.00
CA LYS A 670 1.20 49.30 99.17
C LYS A 670 2.19 49.34 100.33
N PHE A 671 2.55 50.54 100.74
CA PHE A 671 3.46 50.79 101.86
C PHE A 671 2.69 51.42 103.02
N ALA A 672 2.94 50.94 104.25
CA ALA A 672 2.26 51.40 105.46
C ALA A 672 3.28 51.75 106.55
N GLY A 673 3.43 53.05 106.86
CA GLY A 673 4.30 53.54 107.94
C GLY A 673 3.49 53.80 109.22
N MET A 674 4.05 53.44 110.38
CA MET A 674 3.34 53.60 111.67
C MET A 674 4.15 54.47 112.63
N TYR A 675 3.51 55.46 113.24
CA TYR A 675 4.12 56.36 114.22
C TYR A 675 3.65 56.03 115.64
N ALA A 676 4.57 56.05 116.60
CA ALA A 676 4.27 55.89 118.03
C ALA A 676 4.69 57.13 118.82
N SER A 677 3.82 57.59 119.73
CA SER A 677 4.07 58.71 120.64
C SER A 677 4.69 58.25 121.97
N LEU A 678 5.21 59.20 122.75
CA LEU A 678 6.03 58.93 123.94
C LEU A 678 5.33 59.41 125.23
N ASN A 679 4.64 58.52 125.95
CA ASN A 679 4.35 58.55 127.41
C ASN A 679 3.55 57.30 127.86
N VAL A 680 3.61 56.93 129.15
CA VAL A 680 3.25 55.58 129.68
C VAL A 680 2.60 55.68 131.08
N PRO A 681 1.44 55.03 131.37
CA PRO A 681 1.43 53.91 132.34
C PRO A 681 0.37 52.79 132.08
N THR A 682 0.12 51.97 133.11
CA THR A 682 -0.65 50.69 133.22
C THR A 682 -1.68 50.76 134.39
N PRO A 683 -2.45 49.71 134.83
CA PRO A 683 -2.53 48.28 134.43
C PRO A 683 -3.97 47.67 134.29
N SER A 684 -4.04 46.33 134.16
CA SER A 684 -5.17 45.42 134.51
C SER A 684 -6.29 45.23 133.45
N ALA A 685 -6.74 44.03 133.04
CA ALA A 685 -6.29 42.62 133.15
C ALA A 685 -7.10 41.76 132.10
N GLU A 686 -7.01 40.43 131.92
CA GLU A 686 -6.23 39.37 132.60
C GLU A 686 -5.74 38.26 131.62
N ALA A 687 -6.48 37.13 131.48
CA ALA A 687 -6.05 35.87 130.83
C ALA A 687 -7.28 35.08 130.27
N THR A 688 -7.20 34.01 129.46
CA THR A 688 -6.25 32.86 129.45
C THR A 688 -6.06 32.16 128.09
N ALA A 689 -4.84 31.63 127.89
CA ALA A 689 -4.38 30.43 127.13
C ALA A 689 -4.83 30.15 125.66
N LYS A 690 -3.96 29.91 124.64
CA LYS A 690 -2.69 29.10 124.48
C LYS A 690 -2.97 27.59 124.27
N PRO A 691 -2.25 26.80 123.41
CA PRO A 691 -1.04 27.04 122.57
C PRO A 691 -1.33 27.24 121.06
N SER A 692 -0.42 27.72 120.18
CA SER A 692 0.87 27.16 119.67
C SER A 692 0.68 25.92 118.76
N ALA A 693 1.46 25.68 117.69
CA ALA A 693 2.77 26.25 117.30
C ALA A 693 3.04 26.16 115.78
N GLU A 694 4.09 26.87 115.33
CA GLU A 694 5.13 26.45 114.34
C GLU A 694 4.77 25.91 112.92
N ALA A 695 5.58 26.08 111.87
CA ALA A 695 6.88 26.77 111.75
C ALA A 695 7.05 27.47 110.39
N THR A 696 7.82 28.56 110.39
CA THR A 696 8.51 29.06 109.19
C THR A 696 9.70 28.17 108.83
N ALA A 697 9.81 27.71 107.58
CA ALA A 697 11.07 27.18 107.06
C ALA A 697 11.25 27.40 105.54
N LYS A 698 12.19 28.28 105.22
CA LYS A 698 13.08 28.25 104.04
C LYS A 698 13.94 26.95 104.07
N PRO A 699 14.79 26.62 103.07
CA PRO A 699 14.93 27.17 101.71
C PRO A 699 15.08 26.09 100.61
N SER A 700 15.40 26.56 99.39
CA SER A 700 16.29 25.93 98.39
C SER A 700 17.21 24.80 98.88
N ALA A 701 17.26 23.69 98.12
CA ALA A 701 18.50 23.28 97.42
C ALA A 701 18.23 22.23 96.30
N GLU A 702 18.96 22.36 95.20
CA GLU A 702 19.37 21.24 94.33
C GLU A 702 20.31 20.29 95.13
N PRO A 703 20.43 18.99 94.78
CA PRO A 703 21.43 18.64 93.76
C PRO A 703 21.14 17.36 92.94
N SER A 704 22.14 17.01 92.13
CA SER A 704 22.20 15.98 91.10
C SER A 704 22.44 14.53 91.57
N ALA A 705 22.39 13.63 90.57
CA ALA A 705 23.17 12.39 90.41
C ALA A 705 22.74 11.07 91.10
N ALA A 706 22.55 10.06 90.23
CA ALA A 706 23.04 8.66 90.23
C ALA A 706 23.32 7.91 91.56
N PRO A 707 22.97 6.61 91.64
CA PRO A 707 23.76 5.54 90.99
C PRO A 707 22.97 4.72 89.95
N SER A 708 23.52 4.01 88.95
CA SER A 708 24.84 3.37 88.68
C SER A 708 24.97 1.90 89.12
N ALA A 709 25.48 1.05 88.21
CA ALA A 709 25.65 -0.42 88.23
C ALA A 709 24.33 -1.25 88.33
N ALA A 710 23.97 -2.17 87.41
CA ALA A 710 24.66 -3.30 86.74
C ALA A 710 24.74 -4.58 87.62
N PRO A 711 24.80 -5.83 87.08
CA PRO A 711 25.14 -6.20 85.68
C PRO A 711 24.29 -7.31 85.00
N ALA A 712 24.77 -7.72 83.81
CA ALA A 712 24.61 -9.01 83.12
C ALA A 712 23.47 -9.25 82.10
N ASP A 713 23.87 -9.95 81.04
CA ASP A 713 23.14 -10.79 80.07
C ASP A 713 22.14 -10.18 79.07
N LYS A 714 22.77 -9.73 77.97
CA LYS A 714 22.39 -9.45 76.57
C LYS A 714 21.15 -10.16 75.95
N PRO A 715 20.65 -9.68 74.79
CA PRO A 715 19.21 -9.42 74.63
C PRO A 715 18.49 -10.23 73.54
N ALA A 716 17.16 -10.28 73.67
CA ALA A 716 16.23 -10.51 72.57
C ALA A 716 14.89 -9.79 72.86
N ALA A 717 14.49 -8.87 71.98
CA ALA A 717 13.19 -8.21 71.99
C ALA A 717 12.83 -7.74 70.57
N ASP A 718 11.55 -7.69 70.24
CA ASP A 718 11.02 -7.50 68.89
C ASP A 718 10.21 -6.20 68.77
N ALA A 719 10.42 -5.44 67.69
CA ALA A 719 9.57 -4.35 67.19
C ALA A 719 10.10 -3.88 65.82
N SER A 720 9.27 -3.96 64.77
CA SER A 720 9.66 -3.64 63.38
C SER A 720 10.08 -2.18 63.17
N ALA A 721 11.08 -1.94 62.32
CA ALA A 721 11.64 -0.63 62.00
C ALA A 721 12.23 -0.51 60.58
N ASP A 722 12.37 0.73 60.11
CA ASP A 722 13.31 1.19 59.06
C ASP A 722 14.76 1.24 59.67
N PRO A 723 15.89 1.48 58.96
CA PRO A 723 16.05 1.86 57.54
C PRO A 723 17.21 1.18 56.75
N ASN A 724 17.26 1.51 55.44
CA ASN A 724 18.41 1.63 54.49
C ASN A 724 19.75 0.83 54.65
N ALA A 725 20.32 0.38 53.51
CA ALA A 725 21.55 -0.43 53.46
C ALA A 725 22.77 0.22 52.72
N LYS A 726 23.87 0.42 53.46
CA LYS A 726 25.29 0.56 53.05
C LYS A 726 26.16 0.42 54.34
N PRO A 727 27.53 0.41 54.37
CA PRO A 727 28.53 0.68 53.31
C PRO A 727 29.75 -0.29 53.25
N SER A 728 30.66 -0.08 52.28
CA SER A 728 32.14 -0.28 52.32
C SER A 728 32.73 -0.01 50.90
N ALA A 729 33.98 0.42 50.64
CA ALA A 729 34.90 1.39 51.26
C ALA A 729 36.01 1.76 50.24
N GLU A 730 36.76 2.86 50.46
CA GLU A 730 38.01 3.29 49.76
C GLU A 730 37.92 3.67 48.24
N ALA A 731 38.73 4.59 47.67
CA ALA A 731 39.55 5.69 48.24
C ALA A 731 39.89 6.81 47.20
N SER A 732 39.90 8.07 47.68
CA SER A 732 40.87 9.19 47.49
C SER A 732 41.67 9.46 46.18
N ALA A 733 42.04 10.71 45.80
CA ALA A 733 41.60 12.08 46.18
C ALA A 733 42.31 13.22 45.36
N LYS A 734 41.59 14.35 45.09
CA LYS A 734 42.08 15.75 44.85
C LYS A 734 42.92 16.08 43.58
N PRO A 735 43.13 17.37 43.15
CA PRO A 735 42.54 18.66 43.60
C PRO A 735 42.17 19.76 42.55
N SER A 736 41.32 20.72 42.98
CA SER A 736 41.39 22.20 42.76
C SER A 736 40.67 22.96 41.61
N ALA A 737 39.93 24.02 42.01
CA ALA A 737 39.70 25.35 41.38
C ALA A 737 38.98 25.51 40.01
N GLU A 738 38.30 26.63 39.66
CA GLU A 738 37.54 27.68 40.41
C GLU A 738 36.74 28.61 39.42
N ALA A 739 35.72 29.32 39.90
CA ALA A 739 35.14 30.61 39.41
C ALA A 739 34.40 30.77 38.02
N SER A 740 33.09 31.02 38.13
CA SER A 740 32.39 32.26 37.66
C SER A 740 31.81 32.45 36.23
N ALA A 741 30.64 33.13 36.22
CA ALA A 741 30.03 34.02 35.20
C ALA A 741 28.80 33.56 34.37
N ASP A 742 27.92 34.56 34.15
CA ASP A 742 26.58 34.65 33.53
C ASP A 742 26.66 35.89 32.55
N PRO A 743 25.65 36.37 31.77
CA PRO A 743 24.35 35.85 31.29
C PRO A 743 24.13 36.00 29.75
N ALA A 744 22.86 35.89 29.31
CA ALA A 744 22.26 36.48 28.08
C ALA A 744 22.56 35.79 26.71
N ASP A 745 21.75 35.96 25.64
CA ASP A 745 20.69 36.96 25.37
C ASP A 745 19.52 36.41 24.50
N LYS A 746 18.47 37.22 24.23
CA LYS A 746 17.31 36.89 23.37
C LYS A 746 17.36 37.65 21.99
N PRO A 747 16.28 37.86 21.20
CA PRO A 747 16.17 37.31 19.84
C PRO A 747 16.30 38.30 18.67
N ALA A 748 16.60 37.77 17.47
CA ALA A 748 16.18 38.27 16.16
C ALA A 748 16.04 37.06 15.21
N ALA A 749 15.05 36.87 14.31
CA ALA A 749 14.20 37.75 13.49
C ALA A 749 14.71 37.96 12.05
N ASP A 750 14.15 37.15 11.15
CA ASP A 750 13.83 37.39 9.73
C ASP A 750 14.91 37.86 8.72
N ALA A 751 15.15 37.04 7.68
CA ALA A 751 15.43 37.48 6.31
C ALA A 751 15.31 36.32 5.30
N SER A 752 14.54 36.50 4.22
CA SER A 752 14.43 35.56 3.08
C SER A 752 15.45 35.86 1.97
N ALA A 753 16.06 34.83 1.38
CA ALA A 753 16.69 34.89 0.06
C ALA A 753 16.90 33.49 -0.57
N ASP A 754 16.19 33.19 -1.66
CA ASP A 754 16.65 32.23 -2.69
C ASP A 754 17.72 32.94 -3.56
N PRO A 755 18.76 32.22 -4.01
CA PRO A 755 19.11 32.35 -5.42
C PRO A 755 19.50 31.02 -6.09
N ASN A 756 18.64 30.58 -7.01
CA ASN A 756 19.00 29.62 -8.06
C ASN A 756 20.24 30.07 -8.87
N ALA A 757 21.32 29.28 -8.84
CA ALA A 757 22.48 29.47 -9.72
C ALA A 757 23.15 28.14 -10.10
N LYS A 758 22.89 27.67 -11.33
CA LYS A 758 23.51 26.49 -11.96
C LYS A 758 24.94 26.79 -12.46
N PRO A 759 25.93 25.92 -12.20
CA PRO A 759 27.07 25.69 -13.07
C PRO A 759 26.90 24.39 -13.89
N SER A 760 27.68 24.24 -14.97
CA SER A 760 27.65 23.08 -15.86
C SER A 760 29.06 22.70 -16.31
N ALA A 761 29.46 21.45 -16.12
CA ALA A 761 30.57 20.81 -16.83
C ALA A 761 30.52 19.28 -16.63
N GLU A 762 30.91 18.53 -17.67
CA GLU A 762 31.10 17.08 -17.61
C GLU A 762 32.51 16.72 -17.14
N ALA A 763 32.66 15.56 -16.49
CA ALA A 763 33.91 14.81 -16.45
C ALA A 763 33.59 13.31 -16.25
N THR A 764 34.02 12.47 -17.20
CA THR A 764 33.83 11.01 -17.16
C THR A 764 35.01 10.30 -16.50
N ALA A 765 34.73 9.37 -15.59
CA ALA A 765 35.69 8.36 -15.12
C ALA A 765 34.97 7.13 -14.54
N GLU A 766 34.99 6.01 -15.27
CA GLU A 766 34.69 4.68 -14.75
C GLU A 766 35.96 4.06 -14.15
N PRO A 767 35.86 3.34 -13.01
CA PRO A 767 36.83 2.31 -12.66
C PRO A 767 36.17 0.93 -12.49
N SER A 768 36.79 -0.09 -13.07
CA SER A 768 36.36 -1.48 -12.97
C SER A 768 37.42 -2.40 -12.34
N ALA A 769 36.95 -3.59 -11.92
CA ALA A 769 37.72 -4.79 -11.55
C ALA A 769 38.47 -4.88 -10.20
N ALA A 770 37.92 -5.77 -9.34
CA ALA A 770 38.64 -6.78 -8.52
C ALA A 770 39.43 -6.31 -7.27
N PRO A 771 39.84 -7.22 -6.35
CA PRO A 771 39.67 -8.69 -6.32
C PRO A 771 38.95 -9.24 -5.06
N SER A 772 38.87 -10.57 -4.96
CA SER A 772 38.29 -11.29 -3.83
C SER A 772 39.33 -11.79 -2.80
N ALA A 773 38.93 -11.83 -1.53
CA ALA A 773 39.55 -12.61 -0.46
C ALA A 773 38.45 -13.07 0.53
N ALA A 774 38.74 -14.09 1.35
CA ALA A 774 37.78 -14.80 2.19
C ALA A 774 38.47 -15.26 3.50
N PRO A 775 37.84 -16.01 4.43
CA PRO A 775 36.42 -16.09 4.83
C PRO A 775 36.21 -16.01 6.38
N ALA A 776 34.94 -16.18 6.79
CA ALA A 776 34.48 -16.84 8.02
C ALA A 776 34.60 -16.14 9.40
N ASP A 777 33.52 -16.26 10.19
CA ASP A 777 33.64 -16.84 11.53
C ASP A 777 32.29 -17.46 12.01
N LYS A 778 32.35 -18.64 12.66
CA LYS A 778 31.24 -19.25 13.42
C LYS A 778 31.82 -20.24 14.44
N PRO A 779 31.47 -20.16 15.74
CA PRO A 779 31.93 -21.12 16.74
C PRO A 779 31.50 -22.57 16.51
N ALA A 780 32.35 -23.47 17.00
CA ALA A 780 32.22 -24.93 17.04
C ALA A 780 31.39 -25.39 18.29
N ALA A 781 31.32 -26.65 18.73
CA ALA A 781 31.97 -27.90 18.31
C ALA A 781 31.10 -29.11 18.67
N ASP A 782 31.31 -30.25 18.00
CA ASP A 782 31.72 -31.50 18.66
C ASP A 782 32.28 -32.49 17.63
N ALA A 783 33.04 -33.52 18.04
CA ALA A 783 33.78 -34.38 17.10
C ALA A 783 34.02 -35.82 17.58
N ASN A 784 34.01 -36.79 16.65
CA ASN A 784 35.01 -37.87 16.66
C ASN A 784 35.20 -38.61 15.31
N ALA A 785 36.44 -39.05 15.07
CA ALA A 785 36.93 -40.16 14.23
C ALA A 785 36.34 -40.47 12.81
N ASP A 786 37.09 -40.05 11.78
CA ASP A 786 37.34 -40.77 10.50
C ASP A 786 38.42 -41.89 10.76
N PRO A 787 39.07 -42.64 9.81
CA PRO A 787 38.98 -42.64 8.33
C PRO A 787 39.04 -44.00 7.58
N ASN A 788 38.54 -44.07 6.32
CA ASN A 788 39.41 -44.13 5.11
C ASN A 788 38.74 -44.47 3.74
N ALA A 789 39.02 -43.59 2.77
CA ALA A 789 39.61 -43.85 1.43
C ALA A 789 38.96 -44.76 0.34
N LYS A 790 38.27 -44.06 -0.58
CA LYS A 790 38.36 -44.11 -2.08
C LYS A 790 37.81 -45.29 -2.93
N PRO A 791 37.52 -45.04 -4.24
CA PRO A 791 36.74 -45.95 -5.10
C PRO A 791 37.43 -46.45 -6.40
N SER A 792 36.83 -47.49 -7.00
CA SER A 792 36.88 -47.92 -8.43
C SER A 792 35.94 -49.14 -8.58
N ALA A 793 35.41 -49.59 -9.72
CA ALA A 793 34.91 -48.98 -10.97
C ALA A 793 34.20 -50.10 -11.79
N GLU A 794 33.62 -49.77 -12.95
CA GLU A 794 33.26 -50.66 -14.09
C GLU A 794 32.16 -51.74 -13.98
N ALA A 795 31.12 -51.51 -14.81
CA ALA A 795 30.60 -52.42 -15.86
C ALA A 795 29.77 -53.69 -15.54
N SER A 796 28.45 -53.54 -15.75
CA SER A 796 27.65 -54.29 -16.75
C SER A 796 27.63 -55.83 -16.77
N ALA A 797 26.52 -56.42 -16.29
CA ALA A 797 25.79 -57.47 -17.01
C ALA A 797 24.32 -57.59 -16.53
N ASP A 798 23.39 -57.62 -17.48
CA ASP A 798 22.10 -58.33 -17.39
C ASP A 798 22.29 -59.62 -18.24
N PRO A 799 21.75 -60.79 -17.84
CA PRO A 799 20.34 -61.08 -18.13
C PRO A 799 19.57 -61.83 -17.03
N ALA A 800 18.33 -61.40 -16.83
CA ALA A 800 17.10 -62.20 -16.71
C ALA A 800 17.15 -63.65 -16.18
N ASP A 801 16.31 -63.95 -15.18
CA ASP A 801 15.61 -65.24 -15.10
C ASP A 801 14.20 -65.10 -14.48
N LYS A 802 13.25 -65.96 -14.88
CA LYS A 802 11.85 -65.94 -14.40
C LYS A 802 11.12 -67.28 -14.55
N PRO A 803 10.80 -67.93 -13.41
CA PRO A 803 9.49 -68.58 -13.19
C PRO A 803 8.79 -67.93 -11.97
N ALA A 804 7.54 -67.46 -12.01
CA ALA A 804 6.27 -68.16 -12.24
C ALA A 804 5.66 -68.86 -11.00
N ALA A 805 4.57 -68.26 -10.49
CA ALA A 805 3.45 -68.86 -9.74
C ALA A 805 3.74 -69.55 -8.38
N ASP A 806 2.77 -69.78 -7.47
CA ASP A 806 1.32 -69.50 -7.47
C ASP A 806 0.83 -69.22 -6.04
N ALA A 807 -0.24 -68.44 -5.87
CA ALA A 807 -1.01 -68.30 -4.61
C ALA A 807 -2.35 -67.54 -4.83
N THR A 808 -3.46 -68.25 -4.86
CA THR A 808 -4.81 -67.68 -5.06
C THR A 808 -5.59 -67.47 -3.75
N ALA A 809 -6.33 -66.35 -3.65
CA ALA A 809 -7.43 -66.20 -2.69
C ALA A 809 -8.47 -65.16 -3.17
N THR A 810 -9.71 -65.59 -3.40
CA THR A 810 -10.90 -64.72 -3.56
C THR A 810 -12.09 -65.34 -2.82
N PRO A 811 -13.02 -64.50 -2.34
CA PRO A 811 -14.40 -64.56 -2.84
C PRO A 811 -14.91 -63.15 -3.22
N SER A 812 -15.72 -62.89 -4.25
CA SER A 812 -16.77 -63.64 -4.98
C SER A 812 -18.21 -63.40 -4.49
N ALA A 813 -18.93 -62.59 -5.26
CA ALA A 813 -20.39 -62.51 -5.45
C ALA A 813 -20.57 -61.71 -6.77
N GLU A 814 -20.86 -62.31 -7.93
CA GLU A 814 -22.12 -62.91 -8.41
C GLU A 814 -23.24 -61.87 -8.71
N VAL A 815 -23.96 -61.90 -9.85
CA VAL A 815 -23.94 -62.85 -10.99
C VAL A 815 -24.35 -62.22 -12.34
N THR A 816 -24.13 -62.98 -13.42
CA THR A 816 -24.29 -62.72 -14.87
C THR A 816 -25.68 -62.35 -15.41
N THR A 817 -25.74 -61.67 -16.58
CA THR A 817 -26.28 -62.23 -17.85
C THR A 817 -26.09 -61.31 -19.08
N GLU A 818 -26.16 -61.90 -20.29
CA GLU A 818 -26.04 -61.34 -21.65
C GLU A 818 -27.15 -62.01 -22.53
N PRO A 819 -27.38 -61.74 -23.85
CA PRO A 819 -26.87 -60.68 -24.76
C PRO A 819 -27.93 -60.05 -25.73
N THR A 820 -27.45 -59.29 -26.73
CA THR A 820 -28.06 -58.98 -28.07
C THR A 820 -29.41 -58.25 -28.22
N ALA A 821 -29.43 -57.13 -28.99
CA ALA A 821 -30.32 -56.87 -30.15
C ALA A 821 -30.14 -55.43 -30.74
N THR A 822 -30.62 -55.21 -31.97
CA THR A 822 -30.57 -53.93 -32.73
C THR A 822 -31.68 -52.94 -32.37
N PRO A 823 -31.47 -51.61 -32.55
CA PRO A 823 -32.53 -50.61 -32.39
C PRO A 823 -33.50 -50.60 -33.59
N THR A 824 -34.80 -50.50 -33.30
CA THR A 824 -35.87 -50.28 -34.32
C THR A 824 -36.79 -49.16 -33.85
N ALA A 825 -37.37 -48.38 -34.76
CA ALA A 825 -38.02 -47.10 -34.46
C ALA A 825 -39.56 -47.16 -34.35
N SER A 826 -40.14 -46.24 -33.57
CA SER A 826 -41.45 -45.56 -33.78
C SER A 826 -41.55 -44.38 -32.78
N ALA A 827 -41.94 -43.13 -33.08
CA ALA A 827 -42.61 -42.44 -34.22
C ALA A 827 -44.14 -42.25 -34.11
N SER A 828 -44.63 -41.19 -34.80
CA SER A 828 -46.02 -40.67 -34.87
C SER A 828 -46.52 -39.99 -33.57
N SER A 829 -47.35 -38.94 -33.59
CA SER A 829 -48.23 -38.37 -34.65
C SER A 829 -48.32 -36.83 -34.52
N ASP A 830 -48.82 -35.95 -35.41
CA ASP A 830 -49.30 -35.85 -36.82
C ASP A 830 -49.79 -34.35 -36.98
N VAL A 831 -50.36 -33.71 -38.03
CA VAL A 831 -50.54 -33.65 -39.51
C VAL A 831 -51.44 -32.38 -39.73
N SER A 832 -51.45 -31.51 -40.75
CA SER A 832 -50.97 -31.36 -42.15
C SER A 832 -50.58 -29.86 -42.40
N GLY A 833 -50.22 -29.31 -43.58
CA GLY A 833 -50.10 -29.82 -44.98
C GLY A 833 -49.77 -28.69 -45.98
N ASP A 834 -49.76 -29.01 -47.28
CA ASP A 834 -49.43 -28.13 -48.44
C ASP A 834 -50.60 -28.11 -49.46
N PRO A 835 -50.78 -27.08 -50.31
CA PRO A 835 -50.37 -27.22 -51.72
C PRO A 835 -49.89 -25.94 -52.45
N ASN A 836 -48.64 -25.97 -52.92
CA ASN A 836 -48.14 -25.69 -54.29
C ASN A 836 -48.79 -24.61 -55.21
N ALA A 837 -47.95 -23.75 -55.81
CA ALA A 837 -48.19 -23.03 -57.08
C ALA A 837 -46.86 -22.78 -57.84
N ASP A 838 -46.92 -22.57 -59.17
CA ASP A 838 -45.84 -22.88 -60.15
C ASP A 838 -45.26 -21.65 -60.94
N VAL A 839 -44.23 -21.92 -61.76
CA VAL A 839 -43.76 -21.24 -63.00
C VAL A 839 -42.35 -20.58 -63.00
N SER A 840 -41.36 -21.40 -63.44
CA SER A 840 -40.29 -21.13 -64.44
C SER A 840 -39.30 -19.95 -64.37
N GLY A 841 -38.01 -20.25 -64.61
CA GLY A 841 -37.16 -19.46 -65.55
C GLY A 841 -35.68 -19.22 -65.22
N ASP A 842 -34.77 -19.72 -66.07
CA ASP A 842 -33.31 -19.48 -66.13
C ASP A 842 -32.84 -19.81 -67.60
N PRO A 843 -31.71 -19.33 -68.19
CA PRO A 843 -30.70 -18.34 -67.77
C PRO A 843 -30.35 -17.23 -68.82
N ASN A 844 -29.40 -16.35 -68.45
CA ASN A 844 -28.34 -15.72 -69.29
C ASN A 844 -28.67 -14.64 -70.37
N ALA A 845 -28.24 -13.37 -70.17
CA ALA A 845 -27.93 -12.40 -71.24
C ALA A 845 -27.12 -11.15 -70.78
N LYS A 846 -26.24 -10.62 -71.66
CA LYS A 846 -25.53 -9.32 -71.60
C LYS A 846 -25.32 -8.87 -73.07
N PRO A 847 -25.68 -7.64 -73.54
CA PRO A 847 -24.74 -6.49 -73.44
C PRO A 847 -25.25 -5.02 -73.62
N SER A 848 -24.54 -4.08 -72.95
CA SER A 848 -24.06 -2.75 -73.44
C SER A 848 -24.97 -1.51 -73.60
N ALA A 849 -24.29 -0.33 -73.56
CA ALA A 849 -24.69 1.04 -73.97
C ALA A 849 -25.67 1.82 -73.06
N ASP A 850 -25.54 3.14 -72.80
CA ASP A 850 -24.46 4.17 -72.96
C ASP A 850 -24.92 5.51 -72.29
N ALA A 851 -24.19 6.64 -72.12
CA ALA A 851 -22.81 7.08 -72.36
C ALA A 851 -22.48 8.36 -71.52
N SER A 852 -21.18 8.75 -71.45
CA SER A 852 -20.64 10.09 -71.08
C SER A 852 -20.72 10.57 -69.61
N SER A 853 -19.81 11.41 -69.09
CA SER A 853 -18.86 12.35 -69.74
C SER A 853 -17.51 12.57 -69.01
N SER A 854 -16.40 12.77 -69.77
CA SER A 854 -15.22 13.69 -69.59
C SER A 854 -14.59 13.97 -68.20
N THR A 855 -13.26 14.12 -67.95
CA THR A 855 -11.96 14.08 -68.72
C THR A 855 -10.81 14.07 -67.67
N ALA A 856 -9.69 13.33 -67.78
CA ALA A 856 -8.42 13.62 -68.51
C ALA A 856 -7.70 14.95 -68.11
N ALA A 857 -6.36 15.12 -68.04
CA ALA A 857 -5.13 14.27 -68.07
C ALA A 857 -3.89 15.18 -67.75
N GLY A 858 -2.62 14.75 -67.52
CA GLY A 858 -2.02 13.42 -67.31
C GLY A 858 -0.47 13.37 -67.53
N ASP A 859 0.25 12.68 -66.62
CA ASP A 859 1.57 11.98 -66.77
C ASP A 859 2.96 12.71 -66.84
N SER A 860 3.99 11.96 -66.38
CA SER A 860 5.43 11.91 -66.79
C SER A 860 6.55 12.87 -66.29
N SER A 861 7.38 12.34 -65.37
CA SER A 861 8.83 12.05 -65.51
C SER A 861 9.96 13.12 -65.67
N SER A 862 10.75 13.25 -64.57
CA SER A 862 12.22 12.97 -64.48
C SER A 862 13.31 14.08 -64.51
N SER A 863 14.24 13.94 -63.53
CA SER A 863 15.68 14.30 -63.54
C SER A 863 16.13 15.77 -63.41
N GLY A 864 17.37 15.95 -62.91
CA GLY A 864 18.15 17.20 -62.96
C GLY A 864 18.31 17.95 -61.63
N ALA A 865 19.55 18.19 -61.18
CA ALA A 865 19.85 18.95 -59.97
C ALA A 865 20.89 20.05 -60.23
N ALA A 866 20.66 21.28 -59.72
CA ALA A 866 21.71 22.29 -59.49
C ALA A 866 21.25 23.45 -58.56
N GLN A 867 22.03 23.67 -57.50
CA GLN A 867 22.43 24.94 -56.86
C GLN A 867 21.58 26.25 -56.97
N GLN A 868 21.13 26.69 -55.78
CA GLN A 868 21.62 27.93 -55.09
C GLN A 868 21.03 29.32 -55.44
N VAL A 869 21.26 30.25 -54.48
CA VAL A 869 21.13 31.73 -54.50
C VAL A 869 19.82 32.33 -53.98
N THR A 870 19.81 32.60 -52.66
CA THR A 870 19.05 33.69 -52.03
C THR A 870 19.64 35.05 -52.38
N PRO A 871 18.84 36.13 -52.40
CA PRO A 871 19.21 37.28 -51.55
C PRO A 871 18.03 38.03 -50.86
N THR A 872 18.11 38.08 -49.52
CA THR A 872 17.90 39.24 -48.61
C THR A 872 16.85 40.36 -48.82
N SER A 873 16.30 40.77 -47.66
CA SER A 873 15.93 42.16 -47.24
C SER A 873 14.56 42.73 -47.66
N SER A 874 13.88 43.58 -46.86
CA SER A 874 14.21 44.05 -45.50
C SER A 874 13.01 44.70 -44.75
N ALA A 875 13.26 45.01 -43.47
CA ALA A 875 12.60 46.02 -42.62
C ALA A 875 11.14 45.83 -42.14
N ALA A 876 10.93 46.16 -40.86
CA ALA A 876 9.64 46.46 -40.24
C ALA A 876 9.39 48.00 -40.25
N PRO A 877 8.24 48.52 -39.77
CA PRO A 877 8.12 48.74 -38.31
C PRO A 877 6.71 48.50 -37.71
N ALA A 878 6.64 48.60 -36.38
CA ALA A 878 5.42 48.71 -35.55
C ALA A 878 4.98 50.22 -35.44
N PRO A 879 4.07 50.70 -34.55
CA PRO A 879 3.37 50.04 -33.42
C PRO A 879 1.88 50.44 -33.18
N ALA A 880 1.31 49.92 -32.07
CA ALA A 880 0.31 50.57 -31.16
C ALA A 880 -1.07 51.01 -31.72
N ASP A 881 -2.17 51.11 -30.95
CA ASP A 881 -2.48 50.77 -29.54
C ASP A 881 -4.02 50.63 -29.39
N GLY A 882 -4.53 50.09 -28.26
CA GLY A 882 -5.91 50.41 -27.81
C GLY A 882 -6.80 49.27 -27.28
N ALA A 883 -7.26 49.46 -26.04
CA ALA A 883 -8.38 48.78 -25.36
C ALA A 883 -9.08 49.84 -24.45
N PRO A 884 -10.09 49.55 -23.60
CA PRO A 884 -10.94 48.35 -23.43
C PRO A 884 -12.47 48.69 -23.46
N GLY A 885 -13.36 47.72 -23.16
CA GLY A 885 -14.80 48.00 -22.96
C GLY A 885 -15.63 46.79 -22.47
N GLY A 886 -16.55 47.01 -21.53
CA GLY A 886 -17.30 45.98 -20.79
C GLY A 886 -18.82 45.87 -21.09
N PRO A 887 -19.61 45.14 -20.26
CA PRO A 887 -20.75 44.33 -20.74
C PRO A 887 -22.15 44.66 -20.15
N ALA A 888 -23.24 44.16 -20.79
CA ALA A 888 -24.53 43.81 -20.15
C ALA A 888 -25.60 43.22 -21.13
N GLY A 889 -26.52 42.37 -20.61
CA GLY A 889 -27.97 42.43 -20.94
C GLY A 889 -28.63 41.42 -21.91
N GLY A 890 -29.68 40.73 -21.44
CA GLY A 890 -30.83 40.23 -22.24
C GLY A 890 -32.07 41.16 -22.07
N PRO A 891 -33.36 40.72 -22.14
CA PRO A 891 -33.93 39.35 -22.29
C PRO A 891 -35.22 39.27 -23.21
N LEU A 892 -36.07 38.23 -23.03
CA LEU A 892 -37.52 38.08 -23.46
C LEU A 892 -37.84 37.71 -24.94
N ALA A 893 -39.00 37.08 -25.31
CA ALA A 893 -39.95 36.15 -24.65
C ALA A 893 -41.05 35.55 -25.59
N SER A 894 -41.59 34.36 -25.22
CA SER A 894 -42.99 33.86 -25.37
C SER A 894 -43.69 33.57 -26.73
N THR A 895 -44.18 32.34 -26.92
CA THR A 895 -45.60 31.90 -27.21
C THR A 895 -45.64 30.40 -27.62
N GLY A 896 -46.66 29.55 -27.39
CA GLY A 896 -47.89 29.61 -26.56
C GLY A 896 -48.78 28.33 -26.65
N VAL A 897 -49.68 28.10 -25.67
CA VAL A 897 -51.01 27.35 -25.68
C VAL A 897 -51.10 25.97 -26.42
N ARG A 898 -51.35 24.77 -25.83
CA ARG A 898 -52.36 24.16 -24.89
C ARG A 898 -53.56 23.41 -25.56
N ILE A 899 -54.21 22.52 -24.76
CA ILE A 899 -55.36 21.59 -25.01
C ILE A 899 -54.92 20.17 -25.49
N GLY A 900 -55.39 19.04 -24.93
CA GLY A 900 -56.34 18.81 -23.82
C GLY A 900 -56.39 17.34 -23.31
N LEU A 901 -57.13 17.10 -22.22
CA LEU A 901 -57.43 15.80 -21.55
C LEU A 901 -58.98 15.55 -21.61
N PRO A 902 -59.66 14.54 -20.98
CA PRO A 902 -59.29 13.58 -19.91
C PRO A 902 -59.89 12.12 -20.04
N LEU A 903 -59.86 11.36 -18.92
CA LEU A 903 -60.67 10.16 -18.53
C LEU A 903 -60.33 8.78 -19.16
N GLY A 904 -60.33 7.66 -18.40
CA GLY A 904 -60.43 7.47 -16.94
C GLY A 904 -60.80 6.04 -16.48
N ILE A 905 -60.73 5.77 -15.15
CA ILE A 905 -61.30 4.61 -14.41
C ILE A 905 -60.59 3.23 -14.64
N ALA A 906 -60.65 2.23 -13.74
CA ALA A 906 -60.12 2.09 -12.38
C ALA A 906 -60.49 0.69 -11.77
N VAL A 907 -59.57 0.08 -11.00
CA VAL A 907 -59.75 -0.99 -9.97
C VAL A 907 -60.48 -2.31 -10.32
N VAL A 908 -59.75 -3.43 -10.23
CA VAL A 908 -60.20 -4.72 -9.63
C VAL A 908 -58.99 -5.38 -8.91
N ALA A 909 -59.20 -6.07 -7.79
CA ALA A 909 -58.20 -6.93 -7.14
C ALA A 909 -58.86 -8.13 -6.43
N VAL A 910 -58.28 -9.34 -6.53
CA VAL A 910 -58.68 -10.58 -5.81
C VAL A 910 -57.42 -11.43 -5.48
N MET A 911 -57.51 -12.34 -4.50
CA MET A 911 -56.40 -13.00 -3.78
C MET A 911 -56.20 -14.51 -4.10
N GLY A 912 -55.08 -15.07 -3.64
CA GLY A 912 -54.89 -16.49 -3.25
C GLY A 912 -54.03 -17.34 -4.21
N GLY A 913 -53.22 -18.32 -3.77
CA GLY A 913 -52.78 -18.79 -2.44
C GLY A 913 -51.67 -19.87 -2.63
N ALA A 914 -50.60 -20.00 -1.83
CA ALA A 914 -50.46 -20.30 -0.39
C ALA A 914 -50.33 -21.81 -0.04
N LEU A 915 -49.10 -22.31 0.20
CA LEU A 915 -48.69 -23.49 1.01
C LEU A 915 -47.13 -23.42 1.16
N LEU A 916 -46.52 -23.22 2.37
CA LEU A 916 -46.24 -24.17 3.48
C LEU A 916 -45.09 -25.17 3.14
N VAL A 917 -44.12 -25.55 4.02
CA VAL A 917 -44.17 -25.88 5.47
C VAL A 917 -42.81 -25.67 6.23
N SER A 918 -42.77 -24.79 7.24
CA SER A 918 -42.09 -24.87 8.58
C SER A 918 -40.56 -25.21 8.74
N ARG A 919 -39.87 -25.14 9.91
CA ARG A 919 -40.29 -25.14 11.35
C ARG A 919 -39.19 -24.59 12.31
N ARG A 920 -39.60 -23.85 13.37
CA ARG A 920 -39.18 -23.86 14.82
C ARG A 920 -37.72 -24.20 15.25
N ARG A 921 -37.16 -23.76 16.40
CA ARG A 921 -37.51 -22.91 17.58
C ARG A 921 -36.16 -22.60 18.31
N ALA A 922 -36.05 -21.80 19.37
CA ALA A 922 -37.05 -21.33 20.35
C ALA A 922 -36.99 -19.82 20.58
#